data_AF-A0A4Z1GI43-F1
#
_entry.id   AF-A0A4Z1GI43-F1
#
_cell.length_a   1.000
_cell.length_b   1.000
_cell.length_c   1.000
_cell.angle_alpha   90.00
_cell.angle_beta   90.00
_cell.angle_gamma   90.00
#
_symmetry.space_group_name_H-M   'P 1'
#
loop_
_entity.id
_entity.type
_entity.pdbx_description
1 polymer ?
#
loop_
_entity_poly.entity_id
_entity_poly.type
_entity_poly.pdbx_seq_one_letter_code
_entity_poly.pdbx_strand_id
1 'polypeptide(L)'
;MTAQVICYPLLGQTTVIAEKQVNVTVALFPHDDEETNWEAALWYGSKDMSWRQLDLTRSDGNIPIPLADPETSVLVFSNTLQWQSLNGQRICYTVKYRRSGDSTWKWVNDDPNSVGDAEIIFQKSSTTLQLSSIEKYISNSSGDFHVKYHGQHEASDSPVWTLTCPIPASVTSATEPSVQRTTIGFPKDVVQYFALVKRMNFWLVPRHGGSKFDLGEDDCQFYTEDAEPKAILVSFLRSDGMNFVMLALSMNGTVTTLTSSENGNITFIGKNENEETRDGIVVCAVGGTVEEGIAAAMDHAKRVVRASLSTEPIASGKVEKSLDLEDKKSFHDELVYCTWNSLGPTLTSTTLSAALDDLDASSIYPSTIIIDDGWQSITPFGSETFPNQHRWSKFEASSTSFPEGLTNLSSQLRKSYPWIKNIGVWHGIFGYWGGIDPESEVGRKYKLRWVEINNSRRSGMWVVNACDVRRFYDDFYSFLVSCGINVVKLDTQGLLDDLKNAKDRRELIPAYQNAIHASLLSHFEDRVISCMSQYATNIFSPQILLSSSTRPANKIAMRNSDDFWPNDPATHAWHIHTNSHTSHLTTHLENIIPDWDMFQTSSQIPHYTSYHAAARALSGGLLSITDTPSHHDPSIISRLSCTPFQPSPSPSSTPSPPLILRTHPAKSTSVYPSSHSHRILKLRTSTLKTNIKVLGLFNTFSSGSITEIIGLEDFFPLSHSSSFHKNKKDTTEEHQEIQEKENQYILHSSSNNNISPPIFLTARGTDASKCLITLPESGWEILTACPVYTIPPPLPASSLPNLHPTTTTTTTPPITFAILGLLHKFVGAAAFWEYEGGREGGVWGFGCV
;
A
#
# COMPACT_ATOMS: atom_id res chain seq x y z
N MET A 1 -30.09 29.70 10.35
CA MET A 1 -29.04 30.43 9.61
C MET A 1 -27.67 29.84 9.89
N THR A 2 -27.44 28.62 9.46
CA THR A 2 -26.13 27.98 9.47
C THR A 2 -25.88 27.54 8.03
N ALA A 3 -24.63 27.38 7.66
CA ALA A 3 -24.26 26.75 6.42
C ALA A 3 -23.13 25.79 6.72
N GLN A 4 -23.16 24.61 6.09
CA GLN A 4 -21.99 23.74 6.09
C GLN A 4 -20.96 24.34 5.13
N VAL A 5 -19.70 24.34 5.56
CA VAL A 5 -18.58 24.95 4.83
C VAL A 5 -17.58 23.86 4.48
N ILE A 6 -17.35 23.65 3.18
CA ILE A 6 -16.29 22.77 2.68
C ILE A 6 -15.24 23.63 1.99
N CYS A 7 -13.96 23.38 2.26
CA CYS A 7 -12.87 24.22 1.75
C CYS A 7 -11.77 23.40 1.09
N TYR A 8 -11.13 23.98 0.08
CA TYR A 8 -9.87 23.54 -0.49
C TYR A 8 -8.86 24.70 -0.51
N PRO A 9 -7.63 24.55 0.03
CA PRO A 9 -7.16 23.44 0.86
C PRO A 9 -8.05 23.15 2.09
N LEU A 10 -7.95 21.94 2.64
CA LEU A 10 -8.88 21.48 3.68
C LEU A 10 -8.66 22.19 5.01
N LEU A 11 -9.75 22.60 5.67
CA LEU A 11 -9.73 23.10 7.05
C LEU A 11 -9.29 22.01 8.03
N GLY A 12 -8.66 22.41 9.13
CA GLY A 12 -8.09 21.49 10.13
C GLY A 12 -6.89 20.67 9.67
N GLN A 13 -6.41 20.87 8.43
CA GLN A 13 -5.32 20.10 7.85
C GLN A 13 -4.13 20.98 7.45
N THR A 14 -2.96 20.33 7.35
CA THR A 14 -1.75 20.92 6.77
C THR A 14 -1.64 20.54 5.30
N THR A 15 -1.48 21.54 4.42
CA THR A 15 -1.28 21.35 2.98
C THR A 15 0.04 22.01 2.55
N VAL A 16 0.86 21.26 1.83
CA VAL A 16 2.11 21.78 1.24
C VAL A 16 1.84 22.20 -0.20
N ILE A 17 2.19 23.43 -0.53
CA ILE A 17 2.02 24.01 -1.86
C ILE A 17 3.39 24.40 -2.41
N ALA A 18 3.77 23.81 -3.54
CA ALA A 18 5.05 24.09 -4.19
C ALA A 18 5.07 25.41 -4.97
N GLU A 19 3.90 25.85 -5.43
CA GLU A 19 3.72 27.10 -6.15
C GLU A 19 3.78 28.30 -5.20
N LYS A 20 3.91 29.53 -5.73
CA LYS A 20 3.94 30.76 -4.90
C LYS A 20 2.55 31.30 -4.55
N GLN A 21 1.51 30.60 -4.96
CA GLN A 21 0.12 30.98 -4.76
C GLN A 21 -0.72 29.73 -4.67
N VAL A 22 -1.90 29.83 -4.07
CA VAL A 22 -2.89 28.75 -4.05
C VAL A 22 -4.27 29.33 -4.24
N ASN A 23 -5.06 28.71 -5.12
CA ASN A 23 -6.46 29.06 -5.25
C ASN A 23 -7.25 28.40 -4.13
N VAL A 24 -7.85 29.22 -3.27
CA VAL A 24 -8.69 28.75 -2.18
C VAL A 24 -10.13 28.76 -2.66
N THR A 25 -10.80 27.62 -2.51
CA THR A 25 -12.19 27.42 -2.90
C THR A 25 -13.00 27.09 -1.65
N VAL A 26 -14.17 27.71 -1.52
CA VAL A 26 -15.13 27.47 -0.45
C VAL A 26 -16.47 27.11 -1.10
N ALA A 27 -16.97 25.93 -0.77
CA ALA A 27 -18.33 25.49 -1.07
C ALA A 27 -19.19 25.68 0.19
N LEU A 28 -20.22 26.52 0.08
CA LEU A 28 -21.21 26.77 1.11
C LEU A 28 -22.50 26.01 0.78
N PHE A 29 -23.02 25.28 1.77
CA PHE A 29 -24.31 24.59 1.73
C PHE A 29 -25.26 25.27 2.73
N PRO A 30 -26.12 26.20 2.29
CA PRO A 30 -27.10 26.85 3.15
C PRO A 30 -28.12 25.82 3.66
N HIS A 31 -28.47 25.86 4.95
CA HIS A 31 -29.52 25.00 5.50
C HIS A 31 -30.96 25.49 5.22
N ASP A 32 -31.11 26.72 4.71
CA ASP A 32 -32.40 27.34 4.38
C ASP A 32 -32.40 27.66 2.86
N ASP A 33 -33.42 27.20 2.10
CA ASP A 33 -33.61 27.23 0.62
C ASP A 33 -33.55 28.62 -0.08
N GLU A 34 -33.16 29.68 0.62
CA GLU A 34 -33.05 31.02 0.06
C GLU A 34 -31.69 31.22 -0.64
N GLU A 35 -31.64 30.82 -1.91
CA GLU A 35 -30.69 31.35 -2.89
C GLU A 35 -30.96 32.85 -3.03
N THR A 36 -30.06 33.77 -2.68
CA THR A 36 -29.20 34.36 -3.71
C THR A 36 -28.13 35.34 -3.18
N ASN A 37 -28.02 35.59 -1.86
CA ASN A 37 -27.19 36.68 -1.32
C ASN A 37 -26.26 36.22 -0.17
N TRP A 38 -25.19 35.48 -0.49
CA TRP A 38 -24.17 35.07 0.50
C TRP A 38 -22.81 35.68 0.17
N GLU A 39 -22.05 36.00 1.21
CA GLU A 39 -20.66 36.44 1.15
C GLU A 39 -19.79 35.49 1.95
N ALA A 40 -18.61 35.17 1.41
CA ALA A 40 -17.59 34.38 2.08
C ALA A 40 -16.25 35.11 2.05
N ALA A 41 -15.47 34.99 3.11
CA ALA A 41 -14.13 35.54 3.17
C ALA A 41 -13.19 34.61 3.92
N LEU A 42 -11.92 34.61 3.53
CA LEU A 42 -10.86 34.02 4.34
C LEU A 42 -10.41 35.04 5.36
N TRP A 43 -10.18 34.55 6.57
CA TRP A 43 -9.40 35.26 7.56
C TRP A 43 -8.08 34.51 7.69
N TYR A 44 -6.96 35.14 7.35
CA TYR A 44 -5.67 34.46 7.23
C TYR A 44 -4.53 35.26 7.85
N GLY A 45 -3.50 34.58 8.33
CA GLY A 45 -2.34 35.18 9.00
C GLY A 45 -1.25 34.14 9.26
N SER A 46 -0.12 34.55 9.84
CA SER A 46 0.73 33.61 10.55
C SER A 46 0.24 33.47 11.99
N LYS A 47 0.51 32.36 12.66
CA LYS A 47 0.08 32.12 14.06
C LYS A 47 0.37 33.29 15.02
N ASP A 48 1.48 34.00 14.80
CA ASP A 48 1.95 35.07 15.70
C ASP A 48 1.74 36.51 15.16
N MET A 49 1.02 36.70 14.04
CA MET A 49 0.80 38.04 13.44
C MET A 49 -0.69 38.41 13.40
N SER A 50 -0.97 39.69 13.13
CA SER A 50 -2.32 40.18 12.85
C SER A 50 -2.88 39.50 11.59
N TRP A 51 -4.04 38.87 11.72
CA TRP A 51 -4.77 38.24 10.62
C TRP A 51 -5.44 39.31 9.75
N ARG A 52 -5.66 38.98 8.48
CA ARG A 52 -6.23 39.86 7.45
C ARG A 52 -7.37 39.16 6.74
N GLN A 53 -8.26 39.95 6.14
CA GLN A 53 -9.36 39.44 5.33
C GLN A 53 -8.92 39.32 3.87
N LEU A 54 -9.31 38.22 3.22
CA LEU A 54 -9.35 38.09 1.77
C LEU A 54 -10.79 37.76 1.39
N ASP A 55 -11.47 38.71 0.76
CA ASP A 55 -12.83 38.50 0.26
C ASP A 55 -12.83 37.46 -0.86
N LEU A 56 -13.78 36.53 -0.81
CA LEU A 56 -13.93 35.52 -1.87
C LEU A 56 -14.97 35.98 -2.86
N THR A 57 -14.71 35.74 -4.14
CA THR A 57 -15.64 36.08 -5.22
C THR A 57 -16.52 34.88 -5.49
N ARG A 58 -17.83 35.11 -5.60
CA ARG A 58 -18.77 34.08 -6.03
C ARG A 58 -18.47 33.69 -7.48
N SER A 59 -18.28 32.39 -7.72
CA SER A 59 -18.13 31.86 -9.07
C SER A 59 -19.50 31.42 -9.57
N ASP A 60 -20.19 32.28 -10.32
CA ASP A 60 -21.44 31.94 -11.01
C ASP A 60 -21.12 31.06 -12.24
N GLY A 61 -20.79 29.80 -11.97
CA GLY A 61 -20.44 28.82 -12.99
C GLY A 61 -19.32 27.87 -12.54
N ASN A 62 -19.69 26.59 -12.43
CA ASN A 62 -18.85 25.40 -12.53
C ASN A 62 -17.85 25.06 -11.40
N ILE A 63 -18.36 24.56 -10.28
CA ILE A 63 -17.89 23.26 -9.75
C ILE A 63 -19.07 22.29 -9.82
N PRO A 64 -19.33 21.62 -10.97
CA PRO A 64 -20.61 20.94 -11.18
C PRO A 64 -20.40 19.47 -11.49
N ILE A 65 -19.87 18.68 -10.56
CA ILE A 65 -19.99 17.23 -10.70
C ILE A 65 -20.08 16.63 -9.30
N PRO A 66 -21.29 16.60 -8.69
CA PRO A 66 -21.55 15.64 -7.65
C PRO A 66 -21.38 14.26 -8.30
N LEU A 67 -20.23 13.63 -8.05
CA LEU A 67 -20.10 12.20 -8.34
C LEU A 67 -20.79 11.38 -7.22
N ALA A 68 -21.29 12.04 -6.15
CA ALA A 68 -22.20 11.47 -5.16
C ALA A 68 -23.16 12.54 -4.59
N ASP A 69 -24.47 12.23 -4.64
CA ASP A 69 -25.69 12.90 -4.13
C ASP A 69 -25.98 14.38 -4.56
N PRO A 70 -27.04 14.65 -5.37
CA PRO A 70 -27.28 15.96 -5.99
C PRO A 70 -28.29 16.89 -5.28
N GLU A 71 -28.76 16.60 -4.06
CA GLU A 71 -29.97 17.27 -3.52
C GLU A 71 -29.77 18.62 -2.78
N THR A 72 -28.59 19.27 -2.83
CA THR A 72 -28.40 20.56 -2.13
C THR A 72 -27.83 21.68 -3.01
N SER A 73 -28.45 22.86 -2.95
CA SER A 73 -27.92 24.08 -3.57
C SER A 73 -26.58 24.45 -2.96
N VAL A 74 -25.50 24.31 -3.75
CA VAL A 74 -24.14 24.67 -3.34
C VAL A 74 -23.73 26.02 -3.94
N LEU A 75 -23.19 26.89 -3.09
CA LEU A 75 -22.64 28.19 -3.50
C LEU A 75 -21.12 28.14 -3.43
N VAL A 76 -20.46 28.41 -4.56
CA VAL A 76 -18.99 28.33 -4.66
C VAL A 76 -18.38 29.73 -4.67
N PHE A 77 -17.38 29.90 -3.83
CA PHE A 77 -16.58 31.11 -3.69
C PHE A 77 -15.11 30.78 -3.83
N SER A 78 -14.35 31.64 -4.51
CA SER A 78 -12.91 31.43 -4.64
C SER A 78 -12.12 32.72 -4.69
N ASN A 79 -10.86 32.62 -4.29
CA ASN A 79 -9.85 33.65 -4.52
C ASN A 79 -8.46 33.04 -4.38
N THR A 80 -7.46 33.70 -4.96
CA THR A 80 -6.08 33.25 -4.91
C THR A 80 -5.35 33.87 -3.73
N LEU A 81 -4.84 33.01 -2.83
CA LEU A 81 -3.96 33.39 -1.74
C LEU A 81 -2.52 33.42 -2.22
N GLN A 82 -1.89 34.60 -2.14
CA GLN A 82 -0.51 34.83 -2.55
C GLN A 82 0.46 34.62 -1.38
N TRP A 83 1.56 33.90 -1.61
CA TRP A 83 2.60 33.66 -0.60
C TRP A 83 3.21 34.95 -0.06
N GLN A 84 3.47 35.93 -0.93
CA GLN A 84 4.14 37.21 -0.59
C GLN A 84 3.32 38.10 0.36
N SER A 85 2.06 37.75 0.63
CA SER A 85 1.18 38.53 1.51
C SER A 85 1.62 38.50 2.98
N LEU A 86 2.48 37.56 3.38
CA LEU A 86 3.01 37.38 4.74
C LEU A 86 4.52 37.08 4.69
N ASN A 87 5.31 37.66 5.61
CA ASN A 87 6.76 37.46 5.71
C ASN A 87 7.14 36.05 6.27
N GLY A 88 6.58 34.97 5.75
CA GLY A 88 6.81 33.61 6.24
C GLY A 88 6.42 32.50 5.25
N GLN A 89 6.91 31.28 5.50
CA GLN A 89 6.57 30.09 4.71
C GLN A 89 5.22 29.46 5.07
N ARG A 90 4.67 29.82 6.24
CA ARG A 90 3.44 29.23 6.79
C ARG A 90 2.33 30.27 6.86
N ILE A 91 1.16 29.91 6.37
CA ILE A 91 -0.07 30.69 6.47
C ILE A 91 -1.14 29.82 7.10
N CYS A 92 -1.77 30.30 8.16
CA CYS A 92 -2.99 29.72 8.70
C CYS A 92 -4.19 30.52 8.21
N TYR A 93 -5.31 29.86 7.96
CA TYR A 93 -6.56 30.55 7.66
C TYR A 93 -7.78 29.80 8.17
N THR A 94 -8.85 30.56 8.39
CA THR A 94 -10.20 30.07 8.65
C THR A 94 -11.18 30.75 7.69
N VAL A 95 -12.41 30.24 7.64
CA VAL A 95 -13.47 30.76 6.77
C VAL A 95 -14.55 31.43 7.61
N LYS A 96 -15.01 32.58 7.14
CA LYS A 96 -16.20 33.25 7.65
C LYS A 96 -17.19 33.55 6.54
N TYR A 97 -18.47 33.55 6.88
CA TYR A 97 -19.57 33.74 5.93
C TYR A 97 -20.73 34.54 6.55
N ARG A 98 -21.55 35.17 5.70
CA ARG A 98 -22.77 35.91 6.10
C ARG A 98 -23.73 36.06 4.91
N ARG A 99 -24.97 36.49 5.16
CA ARG A 99 -25.84 36.98 4.09
C ARG A 99 -25.42 38.41 3.68
N SER A 100 -25.52 38.75 2.41
CA SER A 100 -25.21 40.11 1.94
C SER A 100 -26.12 41.12 2.62
N GLY A 101 -25.53 42.15 3.22
CA GLY A 101 -26.23 43.16 4.01
C GLY A 101 -26.26 42.91 5.52
N ASP A 102 -25.94 41.69 5.99
CA ASP A 102 -25.80 41.44 7.42
C ASP A 102 -24.53 42.10 7.98
N SER A 103 -24.63 42.68 9.18
CA SER A 103 -23.49 43.31 9.85
C SER A 103 -22.54 42.31 10.52
N THR A 104 -23.03 41.10 10.81
CA THR A 104 -22.31 40.11 11.64
C THR A 104 -21.82 38.93 10.80
N TRP A 105 -20.53 38.62 10.92
CA TRP A 105 -19.93 37.42 10.32
C TRP A 105 -20.13 36.20 11.21
N LYS A 106 -20.37 35.05 10.59
CA LYS A 106 -20.28 33.74 11.25
C LYS A 106 -18.96 33.09 10.90
N TRP A 107 -18.36 32.40 11.86
CA TRP A 107 -17.10 31.70 11.68
C TRP A 107 -17.34 30.21 11.60
N VAL A 108 -16.66 29.53 10.69
CA VAL A 108 -16.77 28.07 10.55
C VAL A 108 -16.39 27.35 11.85
N ASN A 109 -15.43 27.90 12.61
CA ASN A 109 -14.95 27.31 13.84
C ASN A 109 -15.77 27.66 15.09
N ASP A 110 -16.80 28.50 14.96
CA ASP A 110 -17.80 28.76 16.02
C ASP A 110 -18.92 27.70 16.03
N ASP A 111 -18.96 26.82 15.02
CA ASP A 111 -19.87 25.68 14.99
C ASP A 111 -19.56 24.70 16.14
N PRO A 112 -20.56 24.09 16.79
CA PRO A 112 -20.34 23.02 17.78
C PRO A 112 -19.37 21.92 17.33
N ASN A 113 -19.31 21.64 16.02
CA ASN A 113 -18.36 20.70 15.41
C ASN A 113 -17.25 21.45 14.65
N SER A 114 -16.48 22.25 15.38
CA SER A 114 -15.36 23.03 14.84
C SER A 114 -14.36 22.16 14.07
N VAL A 115 -14.10 22.53 12.81
CA VAL A 115 -13.18 21.79 11.91
C VAL A 115 -11.71 22.20 12.10
N GLY A 116 -11.45 23.32 12.77
CA GLY A 116 -10.11 23.87 12.99
C GLY A 116 -9.59 24.70 11.81
N ASP A 117 -8.48 25.41 12.02
CA ASP A 117 -7.86 26.24 10.99
C ASP A 117 -7.09 25.39 9.97
N ALA A 118 -7.11 25.80 8.71
CA ALA A 118 -6.22 25.26 7.69
C ALA A 118 -4.80 25.81 7.89
N GLU A 119 -3.80 25.00 7.56
CA GLU A 119 -2.39 25.39 7.51
C GLU A 119 -1.81 25.14 6.12
N ILE A 120 -1.32 26.20 5.47
CA ILE A 120 -0.60 26.12 4.19
C ILE A 120 0.89 26.32 4.45
N ILE A 121 1.71 25.41 3.92
CA ILE A 121 3.16 25.54 3.86
C ILE A 121 3.56 25.77 2.41
N PHE A 122 4.07 26.96 2.11
CA PHE A 122 4.68 27.25 0.80
C PHE A 122 6.08 26.65 0.76
N GLN A 123 6.26 25.63 -0.07
CA GLN A 123 7.50 24.85 -0.11
C GLN A 123 8.67 25.69 -0.62
N LYS A 124 9.82 25.56 0.04
CA LYS A 124 11.05 26.22 -0.38
C LYS A 124 11.70 25.47 -1.55
N SER A 125 12.18 26.19 -2.56
CA SER A 125 12.88 25.57 -3.70
C SER A 125 14.14 24.81 -3.27
N SER A 126 14.28 23.57 -3.74
CA SER A 126 15.39 22.65 -3.46
C SER A 126 16.77 23.20 -3.86
N THR A 127 16.83 24.19 -4.76
CA THR A 127 18.07 24.84 -5.23
C THR A 127 18.82 25.64 -4.17
N THR A 128 18.21 25.92 -3.01
CA THR A 128 18.84 26.68 -1.91
C THR A 128 19.26 25.82 -0.71
N LEU A 129 19.29 24.49 -0.85
CA LEU A 129 19.82 23.63 0.20
C LEU A 129 21.36 23.76 0.25
N GLN A 130 21.92 24.14 1.41
CA GLN A 130 23.33 23.86 1.67
C GLN A 130 23.47 22.34 1.82
N LEU A 131 24.01 21.70 0.79
CA LEU A 131 23.80 20.29 0.46
C LEU A 131 24.48 19.29 1.40
N SER A 132 25.45 19.69 2.23
CA SER A 132 26.33 18.73 2.92
C SER A 132 26.04 18.51 4.41
N SER A 133 25.37 19.44 5.10
CA SER A 133 25.25 19.43 6.57
C SER A 133 23.90 18.89 7.04
N ILE A 134 23.94 17.79 7.81
CA ILE A 134 22.74 17.18 8.39
C ILE A 134 22.21 17.95 9.61
N GLU A 135 23.05 18.80 10.23
CA GLU A 135 22.73 19.61 11.40
C GLU A 135 21.63 20.65 11.12
N LYS A 136 21.30 20.88 9.85
CA LYS A 136 20.11 21.64 9.45
C LYS A 136 18.80 20.95 9.81
N TYR A 137 18.80 19.62 9.85
CA TYR A 137 17.63 18.79 10.08
C TYR A 137 17.56 18.24 11.51
N ILE A 138 18.71 18.12 12.17
CA ILE A 138 18.82 17.61 13.54
C ILE A 138 19.65 18.58 14.40
N SER A 139 19.14 18.93 15.58
CA SER A 139 19.88 19.69 16.62
C SER A 139 20.42 18.78 17.70
N ASN A 140 21.46 19.24 18.40
CA ASN A 140 22.06 18.57 19.56
C ASN A 140 22.45 17.12 19.23
N SER A 141 23.05 16.92 18.07
CA SER A 141 23.49 15.60 17.64
C SER A 141 24.60 15.08 18.54
N SER A 142 24.48 13.82 18.98
CA SER A 142 25.57 13.17 19.72
C SER A 142 26.82 13.06 18.85
N GLY A 143 27.99 13.22 19.47
CA GLY A 143 29.30 12.97 18.83
C GLY A 143 29.57 11.48 18.56
N ASP A 144 28.68 10.59 19.01
CA ASP A 144 28.81 9.13 18.86
C ASP A 144 28.49 8.62 17.44
N PHE A 145 27.90 9.46 16.58
CA PHE A 145 27.56 9.09 15.20
C PHE A 145 28.60 9.62 14.22
N HIS A 146 29.08 8.73 13.34
CA HIS A 146 29.80 9.13 12.16
C HIS A 146 28.80 9.40 11.02
N VAL A 147 28.77 10.65 10.55
CA VAL A 147 27.86 11.09 9.47
C VAL A 147 28.62 11.14 8.15
N LYS A 148 28.11 10.42 7.14
CA LYS A 148 28.66 10.43 5.79
C LYS A 148 27.64 10.95 4.80
N TYR A 149 28.00 11.99 4.05
CA TYR A 149 27.21 12.50 2.93
C TYR A 149 27.51 11.72 1.64
N HIS A 150 26.47 11.36 0.90
CA HIS A 150 26.56 10.53 -0.31
C HIS A 150 26.18 11.25 -1.61
N GLY A 151 26.02 12.56 -1.57
CA GLY A 151 25.54 13.34 -2.72
C GLY A 151 24.03 13.34 -2.84
N GLN A 152 23.56 13.56 -4.07
CA GLN A 152 22.14 13.65 -4.40
C GLN A 152 21.67 12.39 -5.11
N HIS A 153 20.42 12.01 -4.87
CA HIS A 153 19.74 10.93 -5.55
C HIS A 153 19.46 11.31 -7.03
N GLU A 154 19.83 10.43 -7.97
CA GLU A 154 19.81 10.74 -9.41
C GLU A 154 18.44 11.15 -9.96
N ALA A 155 17.34 10.58 -9.44
CA ALA A 155 16.00 10.81 -9.96
C ALA A 155 15.28 12.02 -9.32
N SER A 156 15.62 12.37 -8.08
CA SER A 156 14.86 13.37 -7.29
C SER A 156 15.71 14.52 -6.77
N ASP A 157 17.02 14.51 -7.02
CA ASP A 157 18.01 15.43 -6.45
C ASP A 157 18.02 15.47 -4.91
N SER A 158 17.38 14.49 -4.27
CA SER A 158 17.28 14.37 -2.81
C SER A 158 18.66 14.11 -2.21
N PRO A 159 19.19 14.96 -1.31
CA PRO A 159 20.45 14.67 -0.64
C PRO A 159 20.32 13.45 0.29
N VAL A 160 21.36 12.63 0.35
CA VAL A 160 21.38 11.39 1.15
C VAL A 160 22.59 11.34 2.07
N TRP A 161 22.37 10.93 3.31
CA TRP A 161 23.39 10.68 4.32
C TRP A 161 23.23 9.30 4.94
N THR A 162 24.31 8.83 5.55
CA THR A 162 24.32 7.67 6.43
C THR A 162 24.86 8.08 7.80
N LEU A 163 24.16 7.70 8.85
CA LEU A 163 24.62 7.81 10.23
C LEU A 163 24.99 6.41 10.69
N THR A 164 26.25 6.24 11.09
CA THR A 164 26.78 4.97 11.60
C THR A 164 27.16 5.11 13.07
N CYS A 165 26.72 4.17 13.89
CA CYS A 165 27.09 4.09 15.31
C CYS A 165 27.61 2.67 15.61
N PRO A 166 28.82 2.53 16.18
CA PRO A 166 29.36 1.22 16.54
C PRO A 166 28.55 0.61 17.68
N ILE A 167 28.11 -0.62 17.49
CA ILE A 167 27.39 -1.42 18.48
C ILE A 167 28.36 -2.52 18.96
N PRO A 168 28.70 -2.57 20.26
CA PRO A 168 29.66 -3.54 20.78
C PRO A 168 29.27 -4.98 20.44
N ALA A 169 30.26 -5.88 20.41
CA ALA A 169 30.02 -7.31 20.23
C ALA A 169 29.10 -7.89 21.32
N SER A 170 28.26 -8.86 20.95
CA SER A 170 27.59 -9.72 21.93
C SER A 170 28.64 -10.58 22.64
N VAL A 171 28.61 -10.63 23.98
CA VAL A 171 29.52 -11.47 24.76
C VAL A 171 29.16 -12.93 24.51
N THR A 172 30.15 -13.79 24.21
CA THR A 172 29.95 -15.20 23.77
C THR A 172 29.10 -16.04 24.75
N SER A 173 29.05 -15.67 26.04
CA SER A 173 28.27 -16.32 27.09
C SER A 173 26.96 -15.61 27.47
N ALA A 174 26.63 -14.46 26.85
CA ALA A 174 25.45 -13.69 27.19
C ALA A 174 24.20 -14.28 26.52
N THR A 175 23.11 -14.39 27.28
CA THR A 175 21.78 -14.71 26.77
C THR A 175 21.19 -13.54 25.97
N GLU A 176 21.60 -12.32 26.31
CA GLU A 176 21.09 -11.07 25.72
C GLU A 176 22.01 -10.50 24.63
N PRO A 177 21.43 -9.87 23.58
CA PRO A 177 22.22 -9.16 22.57
C PRO A 177 22.93 -7.96 23.17
N SER A 178 24.02 -7.52 22.53
CA SER A 178 24.59 -6.22 22.81
C SER A 178 23.65 -5.15 22.26
N VAL A 179 23.17 -4.26 23.13
CA VAL A 179 22.26 -3.17 22.76
C VAL A 179 22.96 -1.84 22.99
N GLN A 180 23.08 -1.05 21.94
CA GLN A 180 23.53 0.33 22.01
C GLN A 180 22.33 1.25 21.86
N ARG A 181 22.16 2.14 22.83
CA ARG A 181 21.13 3.18 22.82
C ARG A 181 21.81 4.54 22.82
N THR A 182 21.52 5.34 21.79
CA THR A 182 22.17 6.64 21.61
C THR A 182 21.16 7.65 21.09
N THR A 183 21.15 8.86 21.67
CA THR A 183 20.33 9.95 21.16
C THR A 183 20.93 10.50 19.86
N ILE A 184 20.17 10.50 18.77
CA ILE A 184 20.57 11.14 17.52
C ILE A 184 20.41 12.66 17.62
N GLY A 185 19.34 13.13 18.28
CA GLY A 185 19.10 14.56 18.51
C GLY A 185 17.64 14.96 18.30
N PHE A 186 17.37 16.26 18.26
CA PHE A 186 16.04 16.82 18.05
C PHE A 186 15.77 17.09 16.57
N PRO A 187 14.66 16.60 16.00
CA PRO A 187 14.29 16.98 14.64
C PRO A 187 13.91 18.48 14.62
N LYS A 188 14.46 19.22 13.65
CA LYS A 188 14.27 20.67 13.53
C LYS A 188 13.05 21.02 12.69
N ASP A 189 12.38 22.10 13.08
CA ASP A 189 11.32 22.75 12.31
C ASP A 189 10.14 21.82 11.96
N VAL A 190 9.87 20.81 12.78
CA VAL A 190 8.83 19.80 12.50
C VAL A 190 7.44 20.38 12.65
N VAL A 191 6.58 20.09 11.67
CA VAL A 191 5.14 20.37 11.69
C VAL A 191 4.37 19.11 12.03
N GLN A 192 4.67 18.01 11.33
CA GLN A 192 4.07 16.69 11.53
C GLN A 192 5.11 15.59 11.30
N TYR A 193 4.88 14.40 11.85
CA TYR A 193 5.64 13.20 11.49
C TYR A 193 4.74 12.02 11.13
N PHE A 194 5.33 11.11 10.38
CA PHE A 194 4.81 9.80 10.03
C PHE A 194 5.91 8.78 10.33
N ALA A 195 5.55 7.63 10.88
CA ALA A 195 6.48 6.53 11.12
C ALA A 195 5.84 5.17 10.84
N LEU A 196 6.62 4.22 10.35
CA LEU A 196 6.25 2.80 10.34
C LEU A 196 6.91 2.13 11.54
N VAL A 197 6.07 1.75 12.50
CA VAL A 197 6.45 1.18 13.80
C VAL A 197 6.15 -0.31 13.80
N LYS A 198 7.04 -1.09 14.41
CA LYS A 198 6.80 -2.51 14.65
C LYS A 198 5.62 -2.68 15.60
N ARG A 199 4.62 -3.46 15.20
CA ARG A 199 3.57 -4.00 16.07
C ARG A 199 3.77 -5.51 16.10
N MET A 200 4.05 -6.04 17.29
CA MET A 200 4.66 -7.37 17.40
C MET A 200 5.97 -7.46 16.59
N ASN A 201 6.51 -8.66 16.44
CA ASN A 201 7.58 -8.91 15.47
C ASN A 201 7.04 -9.28 14.07
N PHE A 202 5.73 -9.16 13.82
CA PHE A 202 5.12 -9.59 12.56
C PHE A 202 4.78 -8.44 11.60
N TRP A 203 4.38 -7.29 12.15
CA TRP A 203 3.68 -6.26 11.40
C TRP A 203 4.30 -4.89 11.55
N LEU A 204 4.12 -4.06 10.52
CA LEU A 204 4.34 -2.63 10.57
C LEU A 204 3.01 -1.90 10.62
N VAL A 205 2.92 -0.91 11.50
CA VAL A 205 1.75 -0.04 11.63
C VAL A 205 2.17 1.42 11.52
N PRO A 206 1.31 2.27 10.91
CA PRO A 206 1.59 3.68 10.80
C PRO A 206 1.33 4.41 12.12
N ARG A 207 2.25 5.28 12.53
CA ARG A 207 2.14 6.21 13.66
C ARG A 207 2.34 7.65 13.16
N HIS A 208 1.62 8.58 13.77
CA HIS A 208 1.48 9.95 13.30
C HIS A 208 1.48 10.91 14.48
N GLY A 209 1.90 12.14 14.25
CA GLY A 209 1.71 13.21 15.23
C GLY A 209 2.19 14.56 14.74
N GLY A 210 2.17 15.54 15.65
CA GLY A 210 2.47 16.94 15.37
C GLY A 210 3.96 17.28 15.44
N SER A 211 4.28 18.43 16.03
CA SER A 211 5.65 18.96 16.09
C SER A 211 6.56 18.25 17.10
N LYS A 212 5.98 17.65 18.15
CA LYS A 212 6.72 16.83 19.11
C LYS A 212 6.75 15.38 18.61
N PHE A 213 7.95 14.85 18.34
CA PHE A 213 8.11 13.46 17.92
C PHE A 213 7.82 12.50 19.08
N ASP A 214 6.75 11.71 18.96
CA ASP A 214 6.32 10.78 20.00
C ASP A 214 5.69 9.53 19.38
N LEU A 215 6.36 8.39 19.45
CA LEU A 215 5.82 7.15 18.90
C LEU A 215 4.72 6.54 19.78
N GLY A 216 4.46 7.11 20.96
CA GLY A 216 3.45 6.66 21.91
C GLY A 216 3.88 5.41 22.67
N GLU A 217 2.90 4.60 23.06
CA GLU A 217 3.10 3.29 23.66
C GLU A 217 2.79 2.18 22.63
N ASP A 218 3.39 1.01 22.80
CA ASP A 218 2.95 -0.21 22.11
C ASP A 218 1.76 -0.81 22.89
N ASP A 219 0.57 -0.75 22.32
CA ASP A 219 -0.67 -1.29 22.87
C ASP A 219 -0.80 -2.83 22.66
N CYS A 220 0.27 -3.49 22.21
CA CYS A 220 0.30 -4.93 22.00
C CYS A 220 0.37 -5.74 23.31
N GLN A 221 -0.78 -6.26 23.75
CA GLN A 221 -0.93 -7.07 24.98
C GLN A 221 -0.24 -8.46 24.97
N PHE A 222 0.38 -8.88 23.86
CA PHE A 222 0.94 -10.23 23.68
C PHE A 222 2.41 -10.39 24.13
N TYR A 223 3.16 -9.31 24.30
CA TYR A 223 4.56 -9.33 24.75
C TYR A 223 4.68 -8.56 26.07
N THR A 224 5.53 -9.02 26.98
CA THR A 224 5.49 -8.57 28.38
C THR A 224 6.58 -7.63 28.85
N GLU A 225 7.60 -7.32 28.06
CA GLU A 225 8.79 -6.69 28.66
C GLU A 225 9.41 -5.54 27.88
N ASP A 226 8.94 -5.22 26.66
CA ASP A 226 9.52 -4.15 25.82
C ASP A 226 8.40 -3.33 25.14
N ALA A 227 7.61 -2.61 25.94
CA ALA A 227 6.46 -1.78 25.51
C ALA A 227 6.84 -0.51 24.71
N GLU A 228 8.14 -0.34 24.41
CA GLU A 228 8.64 0.82 23.67
C GLU A 228 8.46 0.62 22.16
N PRO A 229 7.70 1.51 21.47
CA PRO A 229 7.55 1.44 20.03
C PRO A 229 8.87 1.71 19.30
N LYS A 230 9.13 0.90 18.28
CA LYS A 230 10.36 0.92 17.48
C LYS A 230 9.99 1.10 16.00
N ALA A 231 10.39 2.23 15.43
CA ALA A 231 10.22 2.57 14.03
C ALA A 231 11.37 2.04 13.16
N ILE A 232 11.07 1.61 11.94
CA ILE A 232 12.07 1.33 10.91
C ILE A 232 12.13 2.43 9.83
N LEU A 233 11.06 3.22 9.71
CA LEU A 233 10.96 4.35 8.80
C LEU A 233 10.29 5.50 9.55
N VAL A 234 10.86 6.71 9.44
CA VAL A 234 10.28 7.95 9.98
C VAL A 234 10.41 9.04 8.93
N SER A 235 9.37 9.86 8.75
CA SER A 235 9.39 11.08 7.94
C SER A 235 8.91 12.25 8.76
N PHE A 236 9.63 13.36 8.71
CA PHE A 236 9.27 14.63 9.34
C PHE A 236 8.92 15.65 8.26
N LEU A 237 7.68 16.12 8.25
CA LEU A 237 7.27 17.29 7.49
C LEU A 237 7.80 18.53 8.21
N ARG A 238 8.60 19.34 7.52
CA ARG A 238 9.20 20.55 8.06
C ARG A 238 8.42 21.81 7.69
N SER A 239 8.65 22.89 8.43
CA SER A 239 8.04 24.20 8.19
C SER A 239 8.45 24.86 6.87
N ASP A 240 9.47 24.34 6.19
CA ASP A 240 9.91 24.74 4.85
C ASP A 240 9.27 23.90 3.73
N GLY A 241 8.38 22.97 4.07
CA GLY A 241 7.67 22.07 3.15
C GLY A 241 8.49 20.87 2.70
N MET A 242 9.72 20.71 3.18
CA MET A 242 10.58 19.55 2.86
C MET A 242 10.29 18.38 3.80
N ASN A 243 10.57 17.16 3.32
CA ASN A 243 10.34 15.93 4.07
C ASN A 243 11.71 15.34 4.45
N PHE A 244 12.03 15.29 5.75
CA PHE A 244 13.23 14.65 6.25
C PHE A 244 12.92 13.20 6.64
N VAL A 245 13.46 12.25 5.87
CA VAL A 245 13.21 10.82 5.99
C VAL A 245 14.40 10.13 6.64
N MET A 246 14.14 9.22 7.57
CA MET A 246 15.12 8.37 8.23
C MET A 246 14.68 6.90 8.13
N LEU A 247 15.55 6.06 7.58
CA LEU A 247 15.34 4.62 7.39
C LEU A 247 16.38 3.86 8.21
N ALA A 248 15.92 3.10 9.20
CA ALA A 248 16.75 2.29 10.08
C ALA A 248 17.07 0.95 9.40
N LEU A 249 18.31 0.79 8.93
CA LEU A 249 18.71 -0.37 8.13
C LEU A 249 19.18 -1.51 9.03
N SER A 250 18.49 -2.64 8.96
CA SER A 250 18.84 -3.87 9.67
C SER A 250 19.44 -4.89 8.71
N MET A 251 20.65 -5.38 8.96
CA MET A 251 21.34 -6.35 8.09
C MET A 251 22.48 -7.05 8.82
N ASN A 252 22.93 -8.20 8.32
CA ASN A 252 24.13 -8.91 8.79
C ASN A 252 24.17 -9.11 10.32
N GLY A 253 23.05 -9.55 10.91
CA GLY A 253 22.94 -9.76 12.36
C GLY A 253 22.91 -8.47 13.19
N THR A 254 22.73 -7.31 12.57
CA THR A 254 22.52 -6.03 13.24
C THR A 254 21.08 -5.56 13.01
N VAL A 255 20.36 -5.29 14.09
CA VAL A 255 19.00 -4.74 14.05
C VAL A 255 19.05 -3.27 14.45
N THR A 256 18.68 -2.39 13.53
CA THR A 256 18.63 -0.95 13.76
C THR A 256 17.19 -0.49 13.79
N THR A 257 16.80 0.26 14.82
CA THR A 257 15.47 0.88 14.95
C THR A 257 15.57 2.28 15.54
N LEU A 258 14.50 3.07 15.40
CA LEU A 258 14.37 4.43 15.93
C LEU A 258 13.22 4.48 16.93
N THR A 259 13.37 5.24 18.01
CA THR A 259 12.30 5.53 18.96
C THR A 259 12.31 7.00 19.40
N SER A 260 11.28 7.44 20.11
CA SER A 260 11.17 8.79 20.67
C SER A 260 11.48 8.79 22.17
N SER A 261 12.29 9.75 22.62
CA SER A 261 12.37 10.04 24.07
C SER A 261 11.16 10.86 24.54
N GLU A 262 10.90 10.92 25.85
CA GLU A 262 9.87 11.79 26.45
C GLU A 262 9.94 13.26 26.00
N ASN A 263 11.16 13.76 25.73
CA ASN A 263 11.41 15.13 25.30
C ASN A 263 11.25 15.35 23.78
N GLY A 264 10.98 14.31 23.02
CA GLY A 264 10.85 14.37 21.55
C GLY A 264 12.16 14.23 20.77
N ASN A 265 13.24 13.78 21.40
CA ASN A 265 14.44 13.38 20.66
C ASN A 265 14.23 12.10 19.87
N ILE A 266 14.90 12.02 18.72
CA ILE A 266 15.12 10.78 17.99
C ILE A 266 16.20 9.99 18.74
N THR A 267 15.86 8.77 19.13
CA THR A 267 16.78 7.83 19.79
C THR A 267 17.00 6.63 18.88
N PHE A 268 18.27 6.32 18.66
CA PHE A 268 18.71 5.11 17.97
C PHE A 268 18.76 3.95 18.95
N ILE A 269 18.31 2.79 18.49
CA ILE A 269 18.50 1.50 19.16
C ILE A 269 19.12 0.55 18.16
N GLY A 270 20.38 0.18 18.42
CA GLY A 270 21.11 -0.84 17.67
C GLY A 270 21.26 -2.09 18.51
N LYS A 271 20.86 -3.24 17.97
CA LYS A 271 21.13 -4.57 18.55
C LYS A 271 22.12 -5.30 17.67
N ASN A 272 23.19 -5.82 18.25
CA ASN A 272 24.21 -6.59 17.55
C ASN A 272 24.22 -8.03 18.04
N GLU A 273 23.88 -8.95 17.14
CA GLU A 273 23.89 -10.40 17.38
C GLU A 273 25.26 -11.03 17.12
N ASN A 274 26.21 -10.26 16.56
CA ASN A 274 27.53 -10.76 16.18
C ASN A 274 28.52 -10.75 17.36
N GLU A 275 29.54 -11.59 17.25
CA GLU A 275 30.65 -11.68 18.22
C GLU A 275 31.74 -10.62 17.99
N GLU A 276 31.56 -9.78 16.96
CA GLU A 276 32.38 -8.63 16.67
C GLU A 276 31.56 -7.34 16.69
N THR A 277 32.22 -6.22 16.93
CA THR A 277 31.56 -4.90 16.86
C THR A 277 31.08 -4.66 15.44
N ARG A 278 29.82 -4.21 15.29
CA ARG A 278 29.20 -3.88 14.01
C ARG A 278 28.59 -2.50 14.08
N ASP A 279 28.54 -1.83 12.94
CA ASP A 279 27.89 -0.53 12.87
C ASP A 279 26.39 -0.72 12.63
N GLY A 280 25.56 -0.06 13.46
CA GLY A 280 24.17 0.19 13.10
C GLY A 280 24.07 1.37 12.16
N ILE A 281 23.13 1.30 11.22
CA ILE A 281 23.06 2.20 10.06
C ILE A 281 21.67 2.85 10.01
N VAL A 282 21.64 4.18 9.95
CA VAL A 282 20.44 4.95 9.61
C VAL A 282 20.70 5.72 8.33
N VAL A 283 19.89 5.46 7.31
CA VAL A 283 19.93 6.21 6.05
C VAL A 283 18.99 7.40 6.17
N CYS A 284 19.50 8.60 5.90
CA CYS A 284 18.72 9.83 5.95
C CYS A 284 18.62 10.44 4.56
N ALA A 285 17.44 10.92 4.18
CA ALA A 285 17.21 11.59 2.90
C ALA A 285 16.27 12.78 3.07
N VAL A 286 16.35 13.76 2.17
CA VAL A 286 15.43 14.91 2.14
C VAL A 286 14.74 14.96 0.78
N GLY A 287 13.42 14.82 0.78
CA GLY A 287 12.60 14.87 -0.44
C GLY A 287 11.73 16.13 -0.50
N GLY A 288 11.44 16.60 -1.72
CA GLY A 288 10.40 17.60 -1.93
C GLY A 288 9.03 17.01 -1.59
N THR A 289 8.82 15.73 -1.87
CA THR A 289 7.73 14.93 -1.34
C THR A 289 8.24 13.84 -0.40
N VAL A 290 7.35 13.26 0.41
CA VAL A 290 7.70 12.12 1.26
C VAL A 290 8.12 10.90 0.42
N GLU A 291 7.47 10.68 -0.72
CA GLU A 291 7.80 9.55 -1.61
C GLU A 291 9.21 9.70 -2.21
N GLU A 292 9.60 10.91 -2.63
CA GLU A 292 10.96 11.18 -3.11
C GLU A 292 12.01 10.93 -2.01
N GLY A 293 11.71 11.29 -0.76
CA GLY A 293 12.59 11.04 0.39
C GLY A 293 12.73 9.54 0.69
N ILE A 294 11.60 8.81 0.71
CA ILE A 294 11.59 7.36 0.93
C ILE A 294 12.31 6.63 -0.21
N ALA A 295 12.05 6.99 -1.47
CA ALA A 295 12.71 6.41 -2.63
C ALA A 295 14.24 6.59 -2.56
N ALA A 296 14.70 7.81 -2.27
CA ALA A 296 16.13 8.09 -2.14
C ALA A 296 16.79 7.29 -0.99
N ALA A 297 16.11 7.16 0.15
CA ALA A 297 16.60 6.36 1.27
C ALA A 297 16.63 4.85 0.95
N MET A 298 15.56 4.33 0.34
CA MET A 298 15.46 2.92 -0.05
C MET A 298 16.47 2.54 -1.14
N ASP A 299 16.66 3.38 -2.16
CA ASP A 299 17.63 3.11 -3.21
C ASP A 299 19.06 3.17 -2.70
N HIS A 300 19.34 4.03 -1.72
CA HIS A 300 20.61 4.00 -1.00
C HIS A 300 20.77 2.75 -0.14
N ALA A 301 19.75 2.33 0.59
CA ALA A 301 19.77 1.08 1.35
C ALA A 301 20.07 -0.14 0.45
N LYS A 302 19.43 -0.21 -0.72
CA LYS A 302 19.73 -1.26 -1.73
C LYS A 302 21.21 -1.25 -2.15
N ARG A 303 21.83 -0.06 -2.33
CA ARG A 303 23.26 0.04 -2.64
C ARG A 303 24.13 -0.47 -1.49
N VAL A 304 23.79 -0.14 -0.25
CA VAL A 304 24.51 -0.64 0.94
C VAL A 304 24.41 -2.17 1.04
N VAL A 305 23.21 -2.74 0.90
CA VAL A 305 23.00 -4.19 0.94
C VAL A 305 23.69 -4.90 -0.23
N ARG A 306 23.66 -4.36 -1.45
CA ARG A 306 24.40 -4.92 -2.60
C ARG A 306 25.92 -4.94 -2.34
N ALA A 307 26.46 -3.87 -1.75
CA ALA A 307 27.89 -3.79 -1.45
C ALA A 307 28.33 -4.85 -0.43
N SER A 308 27.52 -5.14 0.60
CA SER A 308 27.86 -6.16 1.59
C SER A 308 27.85 -7.59 1.05
N LEU A 309 27.13 -7.86 -0.04
CA LEU A 309 27.14 -9.17 -0.70
C LEU A 309 28.44 -9.43 -1.48
N SER A 310 29.04 -8.39 -2.04
CA SER A 310 30.27 -8.50 -2.84
C SER A 310 31.52 -8.85 -2.02
N THR A 311 31.43 -8.77 -0.69
CA THR A 311 32.51 -9.07 0.26
C THR A 311 32.47 -10.49 0.84
N GLU A 312 31.40 -11.26 0.60
CA GLU A 312 31.23 -12.64 1.05
C GLU A 312 31.30 -13.60 -0.15
N PRO A 313 32.09 -14.68 -0.13
CA PRO A 313 32.17 -15.61 -1.26
C PRO A 313 30.90 -16.45 -1.33
N ILE A 314 29.94 -16.04 -2.16
CA ILE A 314 28.76 -16.86 -2.45
C ILE A 314 29.19 -18.05 -3.30
N ALA A 315 29.07 -19.25 -2.74
CA ALA A 315 29.07 -20.49 -3.49
C ALA A 315 27.89 -20.46 -4.48
N SER A 316 28.16 -20.07 -5.72
CA SER A 316 27.18 -20.08 -6.80
C SER A 316 26.79 -21.52 -7.10
N GLY A 317 25.70 -22.00 -6.51
CA GLY A 317 25.01 -23.18 -6.99
C GLY A 317 24.55 -22.92 -8.43
N LYS A 318 25.08 -23.71 -9.38
CA LYS A 318 24.58 -23.75 -10.75
C LYS A 318 23.12 -24.21 -10.68
N VAL A 319 22.19 -23.28 -10.86
CA VAL A 319 20.79 -23.60 -11.15
C VAL A 319 20.71 -23.88 -12.65
N GLU A 320 20.30 -25.10 -12.99
CA GLU A 320 20.12 -25.54 -14.37
C GLU A 320 19.04 -24.71 -15.08
N LYS A 321 19.25 -24.49 -16.38
CA LYS A 321 18.30 -23.82 -17.28
C LYS A 321 16.98 -24.61 -17.33
N SER A 322 15.92 -24.05 -16.77
CA SER A 322 14.55 -24.43 -17.15
C SER A 322 14.03 -23.50 -18.25
N LEU A 323 13.28 -24.11 -19.17
CA LEU A 323 12.86 -23.64 -20.49
C LEU A 323 11.86 -22.46 -20.47
N ASP A 324 11.91 -21.69 -21.56
CA ASP A 324 10.95 -20.72 -22.14
C ASP A 324 10.01 -19.94 -21.21
N LEU A 325 10.23 -18.62 -21.15
CA LEU A 325 9.49 -17.63 -20.34
C LEU A 325 8.38 -16.90 -21.12
N GLU A 326 7.97 -17.40 -22.29
CA GLU A 326 6.79 -16.86 -22.97
C GLU A 326 5.54 -17.62 -22.49
N ASP A 327 4.53 -16.87 -22.04
CA ASP A 327 3.15 -17.31 -21.78
C ASP A 327 2.84 -18.17 -20.53
N LYS A 328 3.19 -17.70 -19.32
CA LYS A 328 2.51 -18.15 -18.08
C LYS A 328 1.61 -17.05 -17.49
N LYS A 329 0.34 -17.39 -17.25
CA LYS A 329 -0.58 -16.59 -16.43
C LYS A 329 0.04 -16.39 -15.05
N SER A 330 0.06 -15.14 -14.59
CA SER A 330 0.62 -14.77 -13.29
C SER A 330 -0.27 -15.31 -12.17
N PHE A 331 0.33 -15.98 -11.18
CA PHE A 331 -0.35 -16.40 -9.94
C PHE A 331 -1.14 -15.24 -9.29
N HIS A 332 -0.62 -14.02 -9.43
CA HIS A 332 -1.23 -12.81 -8.87
C HIS A 332 -2.50 -12.36 -9.57
N ASP A 333 -2.83 -12.89 -10.76
CA ASP A 333 -4.04 -12.52 -11.52
C ASP A 333 -5.20 -13.49 -11.25
N GLU A 334 -5.02 -14.44 -10.34
CA GLU A 334 -5.98 -15.47 -9.99
C GLU A 334 -6.87 -15.07 -8.81
N LEU A 335 -8.13 -15.53 -8.83
CA LEU A 335 -8.99 -15.50 -7.66
C LEU A 335 -8.58 -16.62 -6.68
N VAL A 336 -8.30 -16.24 -5.43
CA VAL A 336 -7.92 -17.16 -4.36
C VAL A 336 -9.09 -17.32 -3.39
N TYR A 337 -9.37 -18.55 -2.94
CA TYR A 337 -10.26 -18.82 -1.81
C TYR A 337 -9.45 -19.40 -0.64
N CYS A 338 -9.50 -18.72 0.51
CA CYS A 338 -8.76 -19.05 1.72
C CYS A 338 -9.71 -19.51 2.82
N THR A 339 -9.42 -20.64 3.47
CA THR A 339 -10.34 -21.26 4.44
C THR A 339 -10.32 -20.65 5.84
N TRP A 340 -9.47 -19.65 6.15
CA TRP A 340 -9.29 -19.15 7.53
C TRP A 340 -10.57 -18.58 8.16
N ASN A 341 -11.14 -17.49 7.64
CA ASN A 341 -12.39 -16.95 8.19
C ASN A 341 -13.63 -17.76 7.75
N SER A 342 -13.49 -18.57 6.70
CA SER A 342 -14.59 -19.38 6.17
C SER A 342 -14.87 -20.64 6.99
N LEU A 343 -13.86 -21.50 7.17
CA LEU A 343 -13.99 -22.82 7.80
C LEU A 343 -13.24 -22.90 9.14
N GLY A 344 -12.25 -22.03 9.35
CA GLY A 344 -11.47 -21.98 10.57
C GLY A 344 -10.59 -23.22 10.81
N PRO A 345 -9.99 -23.33 12.01
CA PRO A 345 -9.03 -24.38 12.33
C PRO A 345 -9.63 -25.78 12.49
N THR A 346 -10.97 -25.91 12.42
CA THR A 346 -11.69 -27.18 12.54
C THR A 346 -12.11 -27.76 11.18
N LEU A 347 -11.54 -27.27 10.08
CA LEU A 347 -11.85 -27.77 8.74
C LEU A 347 -11.55 -29.26 8.57
N THR A 348 -12.29 -29.89 7.66
CA THR A 348 -12.15 -31.29 7.25
C THR A 348 -12.25 -31.39 5.74
N SER A 349 -11.87 -32.54 5.16
CA SER A 349 -12.09 -32.79 3.72
C SER A 349 -13.56 -32.64 3.33
N THR A 350 -14.50 -33.07 4.19
CA THR A 350 -15.94 -32.95 3.95
C THR A 350 -16.43 -31.51 3.96
N THR A 351 -16.02 -30.71 4.96
CA THR A 351 -16.44 -29.30 5.02
C THR A 351 -15.81 -28.47 3.91
N LEU A 352 -14.59 -28.82 3.46
CA LEU A 352 -13.97 -28.22 2.29
C LEU A 352 -14.74 -28.52 1.01
N SER A 353 -15.07 -29.78 0.74
CA SER A 353 -15.88 -30.13 -0.45
C SER A 353 -17.25 -29.46 -0.44
N ALA A 354 -17.92 -29.42 0.71
CA ALA A 354 -19.21 -28.73 0.83
C ALA A 354 -19.11 -27.22 0.53
N ALA A 355 -18.03 -26.57 0.94
CA ALA A 355 -17.78 -25.16 0.61
C ALA A 355 -17.51 -24.95 -0.89
N LEU A 356 -16.80 -25.88 -1.53
CA LEU A 356 -16.54 -25.82 -2.98
C LEU A 356 -17.79 -26.11 -3.80
N ASP A 357 -18.66 -27.01 -3.35
CA ASP A 357 -19.98 -27.26 -3.96
C ASP A 357 -20.85 -26.00 -3.87
N ASP A 358 -20.81 -25.28 -2.74
CA ASP A 358 -21.56 -24.03 -2.54
C ASP A 358 -21.04 -22.87 -3.41
N LEU A 359 -19.72 -22.78 -3.59
CA LEU A 359 -19.09 -21.85 -4.54
C LEU A 359 -19.48 -22.16 -6.00
N ASP A 360 -19.49 -23.44 -6.40
CA ASP A 360 -19.95 -23.87 -7.72
C ASP A 360 -21.42 -23.50 -7.95
N ALA A 361 -22.28 -23.80 -6.98
CA ALA A 361 -23.69 -23.42 -7.01
C ALA A 361 -23.89 -21.89 -7.12
N SER A 362 -22.95 -21.11 -6.57
CA SER A 362 -22.93 -19.65 -6.63
C SER A 362 -22.23 -19.08 -7.88
N SER A 363 -21.75 -19.95 -8.79
CA SER A 363 -20.97 -19.57 -9.98
C SER A 363 -19.69 -18.77 -9.66
N ILE A 364 -19.02 -19.11 -8.56
CA ILE A 364 -17.74 -18.51 -8.14
C ILE A 364 -16.66 -19.58 -8.28
N TYR A 365 -15.70 -19.33 -9.17
CA TYR A 365 -14.72 -20.32 -9.60
C TYR A 365 -13.28 -19.89 -9.27
N PRO A 366 -12.86 -19.89 -8.00
CA PRO A 366 -11.49 -19.57 -7.63
C PRO A 366 -10.53 -20.61 -8.24
N SER A 367 -9.51 -20.16 -8.97
CA SER A 367 -8.51 -21.08 -9.55
C SER A 367 -7.49 -21.54 -8.52
N THR A 368 -7.35 -20.82 -7.40
CA THR A 368 -6.48 -21.17 -6.28
C THR A 368 -7.30 -21.39 -5.02
N ILE A 369 -7.08 -22.51 -4.34
CA ILE A 369 -7.58 -22.78 -2.99
C ILE A 369 -6.40 -22.81 -2.02
N ILE A 370 -6.50 -22.08 -0.89
CA ILE A 370 -5.56 -22.16 0.23
C ILE A 370 -6.27 -22.83 1.41
N ILE A 371 -5.82 -24.04 1.72
CA ILE A 371 -6.19 -24.78 2.94
C ILE A 371 -5.37 -24.18 4.08
N ASP A 372 -5.98 -23.25 4.81
CA ASP A 372 -5.35 -22.53 5.91
C ASP A 372 -5.18 -23.40 7.16
N ASP A 373 -4.78 -22.82 8.28
CA ASP A 373 -4.52 -23.52 9.55
C ASP A 373 -5.64 -24.52 9.92
N GLY A 374 -5.25 -25.73 10.36
CA GLY A 374 -6.13 -26.80 10.84
C GLY A 374 -5.98 -28.15 10.13
N TRP A 375 -5.24 -28.23 9.02
CA TRP A 375 -5.06 -29.48 8.26
C TRP A 375 -3.98 -30.42 8.82
N GLN A 376 -3.05 -29.89 9.61
CA GLN A 376 -1.80 -30.54 9.97
C GLN A 376 -2.00 -31.69 10.97
N SER A 377 -1.16 -32.72 10.87
CA SER A 377 -1.00 -33.71 11.94
C SER A 377 -0.26 -33.11 13.14
N ILE A 378 -0.98 -32.83 14.22
CA ILE A 378 -0.44 -32.16 15.42
C ILE A 378 -0.62 -32.98 16.69
N THR A 379 0.28 -32.77 17.67
CA THR A 379 0.14 -33.28 19.04
C THR A 379 -0.28 -32.15 19.98
N PRO A 380 -1.20 -32.40 20.93
CA PRO A 380 -1.59 -31.40 21.93
C PRO A 380 -0.38 -30.85 22.70
N PHE A 381 -0.26 -29.52 22.68
CA PHE A 381 0.70 -28.74 23.45
C PHE A 381 0.10 -27.33 23.65
N GLY A 382 0.48 -26.66 24.73
CA GLY A 382 -0.05 -25.36 25.10
C GLY A 382 0.04 -25.11 26.61
N SER A 383 -0.16 -23.85 27.00
CA SER A 383 -0.32 -23.42 28.39
C SER A 383 -1.79 -23.15 28.69
N GLU A 384 -2.16 -22.97 29.96
CA GLU A 384 -3.52 -22.52 30.32
C GLU A 384 -3.90 -21.20 29.63
N THR A 385 -2.92 -20.31 29.45
CA THR A 385 -3.12 -19.01 28.79
C THR A 385 -3.13 -19.09 27.26
N PHE A 386 -2.53 -20.13 26.68
CA PHE A 386 -2.46 -20.37 25.23
C PHE A 386 -2.57 -21.87 24.93
N PRO A 387 -3.79 -22.42 25.00
CA PRO A 387 -3.99 -23.87 24.95
C PRO A 387 -3.75 -24.49 23.56
N ASN A 388 -3.80 -23.68 22.50
CA ASN A 388 -3.76 -24.14 21.10
C ASN A 388 -2.37 -24.06 20.46
N GLN A 389 -1.29 -24.03 21.26
CA GLN A 389 0.09 -24.03 20.73
C GLN A 389 0.54 -25.45 20.39
N HIS A 390 -0.24 -26.19 19.60
CA HIS A 390 0.07 -27.59 19.31
C HIS A 390 1.43 -27.75 18.59
N ARG A 391 1.95 -28.98 18.57
CA ARG A 391 3.23 -29.27 17.93
C ARG A 391 3.04 -30.09 16.68
N TRP A 392 3.83 -29.80 15.65
CA TRP A 392 3.75 -30.52 14.39
C TRP A 392 4.41 -31.89 14.48
N SER A 393 3.77 -32.92 13.91
CA SER A 393 4.19 -34.31 14.12
C SER A 393 4.51 -35.09 12.84
N LYS A 394 3.81 -34.80 11.73
CA LYS A 394 3.98 -35.47 10.44
C LYS A 394 3.80 -34.47 9.31
N PHE A 395 4.44 -34.72 8.17
CA PHE A 395 4.20 -33.93 6.96
C PHE A 395 2.79 -34.16 6.40
N GLU A 396 2.26 -35.37 6.51
CA GLU A 396 0.90 -35.70 6.07
C GLU A 396 -0.17 -35.03 6.94
N ALA A 397 -1.32 -34.73 6.31
CA ALA A 397 -2.48 -34.16 6.98
C ALA A 397 -3.03 -35.05 8.10
N SER A 398 -3.75 -34.44 9.03
CA SER A 398 -4.41 -35.13 10.13
C SER A 398 -5.33 -36.23 9.58
N SER A 399 -5.12 -37.49 9.98
CA SER A 399 -6.00 -38.60 9.59
C SER A 399 -7.42 -38.49 10.15
N THR A 400 -7.66 -37.57 11.09
CA THR A 400 -9.00 -37.30 11.62
C THR A 400 -9.76 -36.34 10.70
N SER A 401 -9.13 -35.25 10.27
CA SER A 401 -9.75 -34.23 9.42
C SER A 401 -9.66 -34.56 7.92
N PHE A 402 -8.62 -35.31 7.53
CA PHE A 402 -8.28 -35.68 6.15
C PHE A 402 -7.89 -37.17 6.10
N PRO A 403 -8.84 -38.09 6.33
CA PRO A 403 -8.56 -39.52 6.49
C PRO A 403 -7.91 -40.20 5.28
N GLU A 404 -8.06 -39.62 4.08
CA GLU A 404 -7.50 -40.15 2.84
C GLU A 404 -6.18 -39.47 2.41
N GLY A 405 -5.66 -38.55 3.22
CA GLY A 405 -4.40 -37.83 2.98
C GLY A 405 -4.45 -36.77 1.87
N LEU A 406 -3.39 -35.98 1.76
CA LEU A 406 -3.30 -34.84 0.83
C LEU A 406 -3.29 -35.26 -0.65
N THR A 407 -2.68 -36.40 -0.98
CA THR A 407 -2.63 -36.89 -2.37
C THR A 407 -4.01 -37.21 -2.91
N ASN A 408 -4.84 -37.92 -2.12
CA ASN A 408 -6.19 -38.24 -2.54
C ASN A 408 -7.07 -37.00 -2.55
N LEU A 409 -6.95 -36.13 -1.53
CA LEU A 409 -7.64 -34.85 -1.50
C LEU A 409 -7.37 -34.05 -2.77
N SER A 410 -6.11 -33.82 -3.12
CA SER A 410 -5.74 -33.03 -4.30
C SER A 410 -6.25 -33.67 -5.59
N SER A 411 -6.20 -35.00 -5.69
CA SER A 411 -6.73 -35.73 -6.85
C SER A 411 -8.24 -35.60 -6.98
N GLN A 412 -8.97 -35.68 -5.86
CA GLN A 412 -10.41 -35.50 -5.81
C GLN A 412 -10.81 -34.07 -6.15
N LEU A 413 -10.15 -33.07 -5.55
CA LEU A 413 -10.44 -31.65 -5.82
C LEU A 413 -10.28 -31.32 -7.31
N ARG A 414 -9.18 -31.75 -7.95
CA ARG A 414 -8.97 -31.53 -9.39
C ARG A 414 -9.97 -32.26 -10.28
N LYS A 415 -10.48 -33.42 -9.83
CA LYS A 415 -11.47 -34.21 -10.57
C LYS A 415 -12.87 -33.62 -10.44
N SER A 416 -13.27 -33.24 -9.23
CA SER A 416 -14.62 -32.74 -8.93
C SER A 416 -14.80 -31.27 -9.30
N TYR A 417 -13.72 -30.47 -9.22
CA TYR A 417 -13.74 -29.03 -9.45
C TYR A 417 -12.65 -28.65 -10.46
N PRO A 418 -12.84 -28.91 -11.76
CA PRO A 418 -11.79 -28.76 -12.77
C PRO A 418 -11.30 -27.32 -12.99
N TRP A 419 -12.00 -26.31 -12.44
CA TRP A 419 -11.56 -24.92 -12.44
C TRP A 419 -10.42 -24.65 -11.44
N ILE A 420 -10.19 -25.55 -10.48
CA ILE A 420 -9.07 -25.44 -9.52
C ILE A 420 -7.77 -25.83 -10.23
N LYS A 421 -6.90 -24.84 -10.41
CA LYS A 421 -5.54 -25.01 -10.95
C LYS A 421 -4.53 -25.24 -9.84
N ASN A 422 -4.69 -24.51 -8.74
CA ASN A 422 -3.71 -24.39 -7.68
C ASN A 422 -4.33 -24.79 -6.35
N ILE A 423 -3.61 -25.63 -5.61
CA ILE A 423 -3.98 -26.07 -4.26
C ILE A 423 -2.80 -25.73 -3.37
N GLY A 424 -3.06 -24.92 -2.36
CA GLY A 424 -2.07 -24.49 -1.39
C GLY A 424 -2.41 -24.85 0.03
N VAL A 425 -1.38 -24.83 0.87
CA VAL A 425 -1.49 -25.09 2.30
C VAL A 425 -0.79 -24.01 3.11
N TRP A 426 -1.32 -23.73 4.29
CA TRP A 426 -0.68 -22.90 5.30
C TRP A 426 0.29 -23.71 6.17
N HIS A 427 1.43 -23.12 6.54
CA HIS A 427 2.27 -23.63 7.62
C HIS A 427 3.09 -22.51 8.29
N GLY A 428 3.44 -22.70 9.56
CA GLY A 428 4.34 -21.79 10.28
C GLY A 428 5.82 -22.03 9.97
N ILE A 429 6.67 -21.07 10.34
CA ILE A 429 8.11 -21.13 10.08
C ILE A 429 8.79 -22.22 10.92
N PHE A 430 8.42 -22.38 12.19
CA PHE A 430 8.98 -23.42 13.06
C PHE A 430 8.18 -24.72 13.04
N GLY A 431 7.29 -24.88 12.06
CA GLY A 431 6.30 -25.94 12.00
C GLY A 431 4.92 -25.42 12.39
N TYR A 432 4.35 -25.91 13.49
CA TYR A 432 3.09 -25.40 14.02
C TYR A 432 3.34 -24.37 15.14
N TRP A 433 2.28 -23.78 15.71
CA TRP A 433 2.35 -22.72 16.71
C TRP A 433 3.26 -23.02 17.93
N GLY A 434 3.44 -24.29 18.31
CA GLY A 434 4.32 -24.75 19.38
C GLY A 434 5.62 -25.43 18.93
N GLY A 435 5.97 -25.34 17.65
CA GLY A 435 7.15 -25.97 17.05
C GLY A 435 6.91 -27.41 16.60
N ILE A 436 7.95 -28.24 16.68
CA ILE A 436 7.96 -29.67 16.31
C ILE A 436 7.82 -30.55 17.56
N ASP A 437 7.08 -31.66 17.47
CA ASP A 437 7.08 -32.67 18.51
C ASP A 437 8.36 -33.54 18.40
N PRO A 438 9.26 -33.55 19.39
CA PRO A 438 10.51 -34.32 19.33
C PRO A 438 10.31 -35.83 19.23
N GLU A 439 9.17 -36.34 19.71
CA GLU A 439 8.84 -37.78 19.67
C GLU A 439 8.03 -38.17 18.44
N SER A 440 7.81 -37.24 17.52
CA SER A 440 7.07 -37.49 16.30
C SER A 440 7.97 -38.05 15.18
N GLU A 441 7.34 -38.40 14.06
CA GLU A 441 8.07 -38.81 12.86
C GLU A 441 9.02 -37.71 12.37
N VAL A 442 8.52 -36.47 12.32
CA VAL A 442 9.32 -35.31 11.95
C VAL A 442 10.44 -35.10 12.97
N GLY A 443 10.13 -35.15 14.27
CA GLY A 443 11.10 -34.89 15.32
C GLY A 443 12.24 -35.90 15.42
N ARG A 444 12.00 -37.16 15.03
CA ARG A 444 13.05 -38.19 14.96
C ARG A 444 13.88 -38.14 13.67
N LYS A 445 13.35 -37.57 12.59
CA LYS A 445 14.01 -37.52 11.28
C LYS A 445 15.06 -36.40 11.16
N TYR A 446 14.81 -35.27 11.82
CA TYR A 446 15.67 -34.08 11.74
C TYR A 446 16.26 -33.74 13.09
N LYS A 447 17.46 -33.18 13.10
CA LYS A 447 18.07 -32.67 14.31
C LYS A 447 17.27 -31.48 14.83
N LEU A 448 16.72 -31.60 16.03
CA LEU A 448 16.01 -30.51 16.69
C LEU A 448 16.92 -29.74 17.67
N ARG A 449 16.52 -28.51 17.95
CA ARG A 449 17.08 -27.63 18.98
C ARG A 449 15.94 -27.06 19.81
N TRP A 450 16.09 -27.04 21.13
CA TRP A 450 15.19 -26.29 22.00
C TRP A 450 15.59 -24.81 21.99
N VAL A 451 14.61 -23.92 21.79
CA VAL A 451 14.81 -22.47 21.84
C VAL A 451 13.84 -21.84 22.83
N GLU A 452 14.31 -20.82 23.54
CA GLU A 452 13.47 -19.93 24.33
C GLU A 452 12.90 -18.82 23.45
N ILE A 453 11.64 -18.47 23.69
CA ILE A 453 10.93 -17.39 22.99
C ILE A 453 10.76 -16.23 23.96
N ASN A 454 11.06 -15.01 23.52
CA ASN A 454 10.89 -13.79 24.30
C ASN A 454 9.42 -13.37 24.38
N ASN A 455 8.61 -14.21 25.03
CA ASN A 455 7.18 -14.01 25.21
C ASN A 455 6.77 -14.70 26.53
N SER A 456 6.27 -13.96 27.52
CA SER A 456 5.85 -14.51 28.83
C SER A 456 4.83 -15.63 28.74
N ARG A 457 4.08 -15.69 27.64
CA ARG A 457 3.01 -16.65 27.44
C ARG A 457 3.49 -17.95 26.79
N ARG A 458 4.79 -18.07 26.49
CA ARG A 458 5.45 -19.24 25.87
C ARG A 458 6.70 -19.65 26.65
N SER A 459 6.82 -20.91 27.05
CA SER A 459 8.00 -21.42 27.74
C SER A 459 9.20 -21.70 26.82
N GLY A 460 8.94 -21.96 25.52
CA GLY A 460 9.93 -22.31 24.50
C GLY A 460 9.37 -23.35 23.52
N MET A 461 10.13 -23.70 22.49
CA MET A 461 9.71 -24.70 21.50
C MET A 461 10.89 -25.47 20.91
N TRP A 462 10.61 -26.67 20.39
CA TRP A 462 11.57 -27.42 19.59
C TRP A 462 11.48 -26.97 18.13
N VAL A 463 12.61 -26.54 17.57
CA VAL A 463 12.74 -26.10 16.17
C VAL A 463 13.79 -26.95 15.46
N VAL A 464 13.76 -26.94 14.13
CA VAL A 464 14.76 -27.65 13.33
C VAL A 464 16.10 -26.90 13.44
N ASN A 465 17.18 -27.64 13.67
CA ASN A 465 18.51 -27.07 13.81
C ASN A 465 19.02 -26.47 12.49
N ALA A 466 19.88 -25.44 12.58
CA ALA A 466 20.49 -24.79 11.43
C ALA A 466 21.15 -25.76 10.42
N CYS A 467 21.74 -26.87 10.87
CA CYS A 467 22.36 -27.83 9.95
C CYS A 467 21.37 -28.66 9.13
N ASP A 468 20.12 -28.78 9.59
CA ASP A 468 19.10 -29.65 9.00
C ASP A 468 17.95 -28.88 8.35
N VAL A 469 17.81 -27.58 8.61
CA VAL A 469 16.66 -26.77 8.17
C VAL A 469 16.48 -26.76 6.65
N ARG A 470 17.58 -26.76 5.88
CA ARG A 470 17.49 -26.85 4.42
C ARG A 470 16.92 -28.18 3.96
N ARG A 471 17.43 -29.29 4.51
CA ARG A 471 16.93 -30.64 4.22
C ARG A 471 15.47 -30.78 4.63
N PHE A 472 15.09 -30.21 5.77
CA PHE A 472 13.71 -30.21 6.25
C PHE A 472 12.75 -29.54 5.26
N TYR A 473 13.04 -28.32 4.79
CA TYR A 473 12.16 -27.63 3.85
C TYR A 473 12.17 -28.27 2.46
N ASP A 474 13.32 -28.74 1.97
CA ASP A 474 13.37 -29.46 0.68
C ASP A 474 12.53 -30.74 0.74
N ASP A 475 12.68 -31.55 1.80
CA ASP A 475 11.88 -32.77 1.99
C ASP A 475 10.39 -32.46 2.16
N PHE A 476 10.04 -31.44 2.94
CA PHE A 476 8.64 -31.05 3.17
C PHE A 476 7.98 -30.55 1.89
N TYR A 477 8.65 -29.67 1.15
CA TYR A 477 8.11 -29.12 -0.09
C TYR A 477 8.10 -30.15 -1.22
N SER A 478 9.08 -31.05 -1.28
CA SER A 478 9.03 -32.22 -2.16
C SER A 478 7.82 -33.11 -1.86
N PHE A 479 7.53 -33.35 -0.58
CA PHE A 479 6.34 -34.08 -0.16
C PHE A 479 5.05 -33.36 -0.62
N LEU A 480 4.91 -32.07 -0.34
CA LEU A 480 3.74 -31.27 -0.77
C LEU A 480 3.54 -31.34 -2.29
N VAL A 481 4.60 -31.12 -3.07
CA VAL A 481 4.56 -31.22 -4.54
C VAL A 481 4.14 -32.62 -4.98
N SER A 482 4.66 -33.68 -4.33
CA SER A 482 4.27 -35.07 -4.64
C SER A 482 2.79 -35.36 -4.34
N CYS A 483 2.19 -34.63 -3.40
CA CYS A 483 0.75 -34.69 -3.09
C CYS A 483 -0.11 -33.86 -4.06
N GLY A 484 0.49 -33.09 -4.97
CA GLY A 484 -0.22 -32.22 -5.91
C GLY A 484 -0.50 -30.80 -5.37
N ILE A 485 0.11 -30.43 -4.24
CA ILE A 485 0.11 -29.08 -3.68
C ILE A 485 1.17 -28.24 -4.39
N ASN A 486 0.82 -27.03 -4.81
CA ASN A 486 1.68 -26.18 -5.65
C ASN A 486 1.68 -24.70 -5.25
N VAL A 487 1.10 -24.35 -4.10
CA VAL A 487 1.15 -23.04 -3.47
C VAL A 487 1.42 -23.20 -1.98
N VAL A 488 2.12 -22.25 -1.35
CA VAL A 488 2.29 -22.23 0.11
C VAL A 488 2.03 -20.85 0.69
N LYS A 489 1.31 -20.81 1.82
CA LYS A 489 1.24 -19.65 2.71
C LYS A 489 2.15 -19.92 3.91
N LEU A 490 3.30 -19.26 3.94
CA LEU A 490 4.28 -19.40 5.02
C LEU A 490 4.07 -18.29 6.03
N ASP A 491 3.73 -18.67 7.25
CA ASP A 491 3.29 -17.77 8.30
C ASP A 491 4.22 -17.78 9.52
N THR A 492 3.93 -16.92 10.49
CA THR A 492 4.65 -16.78 11.77
C THR A 492 6.14 -16.48 11.62
N GLN A 493 6.57 -15.92 10.49
CA GLN A 493 7.99 -15.77 10.16
C GLN A 493 8.74 -14.87 11.15
N GLY A 494 8.08 -13.86 11.71
CA GLY A 494 8.65 -12.99 12.75
C GLY A 494 8.97 -13.70 14.08
N LEU A 495 8.57 -14.97 14.27
CA LEU A 495 9.00 -15.76 15.44
C LEU A 495 10.52 -15.95 15.47
N LEU A 496 11.19 -15.79 14.32
CA LEU A 496 12.64 -15.74 14.23
C LEU A 496 13.24 -14.58 15.05
N ASP A 497 12.61 -13.40 15.03
CA ASP A 497 13.03 -12.23 15.81
C ASP A 497 12.61 -12.35 17.30
N ASP A 498 11.64 -13.23 17.63
CA ASP A 498 11.22 -13.53 19.00
C ASP A 498 12.13 -14.52 19.74
N LEU A 499 13.08 -15.17 19.06
CA LEU A 499 14.05 -16.04 19.74
C LEU A 499 14.79 -15.23 20.81
N LYS A 500 14.84 -15.74 22.05
CA LYS A 500 15.38 -14.99 23.19
C LYS A 500 16.91 -14.89 23.19
N ASN A 501 17.60 -15.96 22.82
CA ASN A 501 19.06 -16.00 22.87
C ASN A 501 19.72 -15.40 21.62
N ALA A 502 20.73 -14.54 21.81
CA ALA A 502 21.50 -13.96 20.70
C ALA A 502 22.18 -15.00 19.80
N LYS A 503 22.71 -16.07 20.39
CA LYS A 503 23.29 -17.20 19.64
C LYS A 503 22.27 -17.87 18.73
N ASP A 504 21.04 -18.09 19.20
CA ASP A 504 20.00 -18.71 18.39
C ASP A 504 19.57 -17.80 17.24
N ARG A 505 19.43 -16.49 17.48
CA ARG A 505 19.16 -15.53 16.40
C ARG A 505 20.28 -15.52 15.35
N ARG A 506 21.55 -15.45 15.79
CA ARG A 506 22.72 -15.44 14.90
C ARG A 506 22.81 -16.69 14.02
N GLU A 507 22.48 -17.87 14.56
CA GLU A 507 22.59 -19.12 13.83
C GLU A 507 21.32 -19.48 13.02
N LEU A 508 20.14 -19.28 13.60
CA LEU A 508 18.88 -19.75 13.01
C LEU A 508 18.28 -18.77 12.00
N ILE A 509 18.31 -17.46 12.24
CA ILE A 509 17.72 -16.46 11.31
C ILE A 509 18.30 -16.61 9.89
N PRO A 510 19.62 -16.51 9.67
CA PRO A 510 20.17 -16.67 8.33
C PRO A 510 19.97 -18.09 7.78
N ALA A 511 20.02 -19.14 8.62
CA ALA A 511 19.82 -20.51 8.17
C ALA A 511 18.40 -20.75 7.66
N TYR A 512 17.38 -20.28 8.39
CA TYR A 512 15.98 -20.35 7.98
C TYR A 512 15.69 -19.48 6.76
N GLN A 513 16.13 -18.22 6.74
CA GLN A 513 15.94 -17.33 5.59
C GLN A 513 16.54 -17.91 4.30
N ASN A 514 17.77 -18.43 4.36
CA ASN A 514 18.44 -19.05 3.22
C ASN A 514 17.75 -20.36 2.79
N ALA A 515 17.37 -21.21 3.75
CA ALA A 515 16.69 -22.47 3.45
C ALA A 515 15.33 -22.23 2.78
N ILE A 516 14.50 -21.38 3.38
CA ILE A 516 13.18 -21.05 2.88
C ILE A 516 13.26 -20.44 1.48
N HIS A 517 14.09 -19.42 1.27
CA HIS A 517 14.16 -18.77 -0.03
C HIS A 517 14.61 -19.74 -1.13
N ALA A 518 15.61 -20.57 -0.85
CA ALA A 518 16.10 -21.55 -1.81
C ALA A 518 15.09 -22.67 -2.10
N SER A 519 14.44 -23.20 -1.06
CA SER A 519 13.46 -24.28 -1.18
C SER A 519 12.14 -23.79 -1.80
N LEU A 520 11.65 -22.60 -1.47
CA LEU A 520 10.45 -22.03 -2.08
C LEU A 520 10.65 -21.83 -3.59
N LEU A 521 11.76 -21.22 -3.98
CA LEU A 521 12.06 -20.94 -5.39
C LEU A 521 12.15 -22.23 -6.21
N SER A 522 12.69 -23.32 -5.65
CA SER A 522 12.84 -24.59 -6.37
C SER A 522 11.56 -25.40 -6.49
N HIS A 523 10.56 -25.17 -5.64
CA HIS A 523 9.34 -25.99 -5.60
C HIS A 523 8.08 -25.24 -6.04
N PHE A 524 7.97 -23.94 -5.75
CA PHE A 524 6.73 -23.18 -5.94
C PHE A 524 6.88 -21.96 -6.87
N GLU A 525 8.10 -21.62 -7.29
CA GLU A 525 8.37 -20.41 -8.10
C GLU A 525 7.86 -19.14 -7.39
N ASP A 526 6.85 -18.47 -7.94
CA ASP A 526 6.20 -17.26 -7.40
C ASP A 526 4.91 -17.53 -6.60
N ARG A 527 4.46 -18.79 -6.53
CA ARG A 527 3.24 -19.22 -5.86
C ARG A 527 3.41 -19.33 -4.34
N VAL A 528 3.76 -18.20 -3.73
CA VAL A 528 4.05 -18.09 -2.30
C VAL A 528 3.38 -16.84 -1.72
N ILE A 529 2.75 -17.03 -0.56
CA ILE A 529 2.29 -15.94 0.31
C ILE A 529 3.17 -15.92 1.56
N SER A 530 3.95 -14.86 1.71
CA SER A 530 4.82 -14.59 2.86
C SER A 530 4.04 -13.81 3.92
N CYS A 531 3.65 -14.48 5.01
CA CYS A 531 2.82 -13.94 6.08
C CYS A 531 3.61 -13.72 7.38
N MET A 532 3.18 -12.74 8.19
CA MET A 532 3.81 -12.33 9.45
C MET A 532 5.32 -12.09 9.32
N SER A 533 5.75 -11.49 8.21
CA SER A 533 7.14 -11.46 7.77
C SER A 533 7.74 -10.06 7.69
N GLN A 534 7.08 -9.04 8.26
CA GLN A 534 7.54 -7.65 8.25
C GLN A 534 8.53 -7.33 9.38
N TYR A 535 9.29 -8.32 9.86
CA TYR A 535 10.38 -8.09 10.81
C TYR A 535 11.59 -7.48 10.11
N ALA A 536 12.33 -6.62 10.83
CA ALA A 536 13.29 -5.70 10.23
C ALA A 536 14.40 -6.43 9.44
N THR A 537 14.90 -7.55 9.96
CA THR A 537 15.96 -8.32 9.28
C THR A 537 15.48 -9.05 8.03
N ASN A 538 14.17 -9.33 7.89
CA ASN A 538 13.59 -9.89 6.67
C ASN A 538 13.43 -8.84 5.58
N ILE A 539 12.86 -7.68 5.93
CA ILE A 539 12.54 -6.60 4.97
C ILE A 539 13.78 -6.17 4.19
N PHE A 540 14.91 -6.07 4.88
CA PHE A 540 16.18 -5.66 4.28
C PHE A 540 17.09 -6.84 3.92
N SER A 541 16.61 -8.08 4.03
CA SER A 541 17.34 -9.23 3.55
C SER A 541 17.55 -9.11 2.02
N PRO A 542 18.72 -9.51 1.49
CA PRO A 542 18.98 -9.51 0.05
C PRO A 542 17.88 -10.17 -0.78
N GLN A 543 17.32 -11.27 -0.27
CA GLN A 543 16.31 -12.09 -0.93
C GLN A 543 14.97 -11.37 -1.13
N ILE A 544 14.66 -10.40 -0.26
CA ILE A 544 13.41 -9.62 -0.29
C ILE A 544 13.64 -8.26 -0.97
N LEU A 545 14.72 -7.58 -0.59
CA LEU A 545 14.99 -6.20 -0.97
C LEU A 545 15.47 -6.08 -2.44
N LEU A 546 16.23 -7.06 -2.94
CA LEU A 546 16.97 -6.95 -4.20
C LEU A 546 16.49 -7.97 -5.24
N SER A 547 16.21 -7.51 -6.45
CA SER A 547 15.95 -8.35 -7.60
C SER A 547 17.24 -8.93 -8.17
N SER A 548 17.20 -10.20 -8.56
CA SER A 548 18.29 -10.81 -9.31
C SER A 548 18.30 -10.28 -10.75
N SER A 549 19.42 -9.68 -11.16
CA SER A 549 19.62 -9.04 -12.48
C SER A 549 19.38 -9.97 -13.68
N THR A 550 19.28 -11.28 -13.45
CA THR A 550 19.16 -12.29 -14.50
C THR A 550 17.73 -12.77 -14.75
N ARG A 551 16.75 -12.38 -13.92
CA ARG A 551 15.34 -12.83 -14.05
C ARG A 551 14.37 -11.74 -13.59
N PRO A 552 13.84 -10.87 -14.47
CA PRO A 552 12.61 -10.18 -14.17
C PRO A 552 11.47 -11.22 -14.14
N ALA A 553 10.53 -11.08 -13.21
CA ALA A 553 9.36 -11.94 -12.97
C ALA A 553 9.61 -13.18 -12.08
N ASN A 554 9.27 -13.01 -10.79
CA ASN A 554 8.64 -13.98 -9.89
C ASN A 554 8.56 -13.32 -8.49
N LYS A 555 7.77 -12.24 -8.39
CA LYS A 555 7.56 -11.57 -7.11
C LYS A 555 6.64 -12.44 -6.25
N ILE A 556 6.93 -12.58 -4.97
CA ILE A 556 6.04 -13.28 -4.04
C ILE A 556 5.09 -12.28 -3.38
N ALA A 557 3.92 -12.75 -2.97
CA ALA A 557 3.01 -11.95 -2.18
C ALA A 557 3.56 -11.83 -0.75
N MET A 558 3.52 -10.64 -0.16
CA MET A 558 3.86 -10.44 1.25
C MET A 558 2.72 -9.72 1.95
N ARG A 559 2.14 -10.35 2.98
CA ARG A 559 1.09 -9.76 3.81
C ARG A 559 1.55 -8.41 4.35
N ASN A 560 0.74 -7.40 4.08
CA ASN A 560 1.10 -5.99 4.23
C ASN A 560 0.42 -5.31 5.44
N SER A 561 -0.38 -6.08 6.19
CA SER A 561 -1.02 -5.72 7.45
C SER A 561 -1.29 -6.95 8.31
N ASP A 562 -1.68 -6.68 9.56
CA ASP A 562 -2.36 -7.65 10.43
C ASP A 562 -3.68 -8.14 9.82
N ASP A 563 -4.27 -9.17 10.42
CA ASP A 563 -5.43 -9.89 9.89
C ASP A 563 -6.66 -9.00 9.65
N PHE A 564 -7.41 -9.35 8.60
CA PHE A 564 -8.74 -8.83 8.34
C PHE A 564 -9.77 -9.49 9.29
N TRP A 565 -10.38 -8.66 10.15
CA TRP A 565 -11.38 -9.06 11.13
C TRP A 565 -12.80 -8.65 10.68
N PRO A 566 -13.54 -9.50 9.95
CA PRO A 566 -14.82 -9.13 9.33
C PRO A 566 -15.93 -8.73 10.30
N ASN A 567 -15.82 -9.15 11.57
CA ASN A 567 -16.83 -8.96 12.60
C ASN A 567 -16.52 -7.80 13.55
N ASP A 568 -15.41 -7.08 13.34
CA ASP A 568 -15.02 -5.93 14.16
C ASP A 568 -15.06 -4.62 13.33
N PRO A 569 -16.15 -3.84 13.44
CA PRO A 569 -16.33 -2.56 12.74
C PRO A 569 -15.13 -1.61 12.84
N ALA A 570 -14.45 -1.57 14.00
CA ALA A 570 -13.36 -0.64 14.25
C ALA A 570 -12.10 -0.95 13.41
N THR A 571 -11.98 -2.17 12.91
CA THR A 571 -10.79 -2.62 12.17
C THR A 571 -10.85 -2.30 10.67
N HIS A 572 -12.03 -2.08 10.09
CA HIS A 572 -12.19 -2.00 8.62
C HIS A 572 -11.46 -0.80 8.02
N ALA A 573 -11.70 0.41 8.53
CA ALA A 573 -11.01 1.62 8.07
C ALA A 573 -9.51 1.57 8.39
N TRP A 574 -9.16 1.10 9.60
CA TRP A 574 -7.77 0.92 10.04
C TRP A 574 -6.99 -0.03 9.11
N HIS A 575 -7.61 -1.10 8.64
CA HIS A 575 -6.99 -2.08 7.77
C HIS A 575 -6.58 -1.47 6.41
N ILE A 576 -7.46 -0.70 5.77
CA ILE A 576 -7.13 0.01 4.51
C ILE A 576 -6.08 1.10 4.75
N HIS A 577 -6.24 1.85 5.84
CA HIS A 577 -5.28 2.88 6.23
C HIS A 577 -3.88 2.29 6.44
N THR A 578 -3.76 1.22 7.21
CA THR A 578 -2.48 0.54 7.48
C THR A 578 -1.84 0.02 6.20
N ASN A 579 -2.59 -0.71 5.38
CA ASN A 579 -2.07 -1.24 4.12
C ASN A 579 -1.55 -0.15 3.18
N SER A 580 -2.34 0.91 2.96
CA SER A 580 -1.95 2.01 2.08
C SER A 580 -0.73 2.80 2.56
N HIS A 581 -0.53 2.91 3.88
CA HIS A 581 0.65 3.57 4.46
C HIS A 581 1.88 2.67 4.41
N THR A 582 1.74 1.38 4.73
CA THR A 582 2.84 0.41 4.67
C THR A 582 3.32 0.20 3.22
N SER A 583 2.43 0.36 2.22
CA SER A 583 2.77 0.37 0.79
C SER A 583 3.85 1.40 0.40
N HIS A 584 4.01 2.51 1.15
CA HIS A 584 5.11 3.46 0.89
C HIS A 584 6.49 2.84 1.11
N LEU A 585 6.61 1.81 1.95
CA LEU A 585 7.84 1.05 2.12
C LEU A 585 7.85 -0.21 1.23
N THR A 586 6.79 -1.01 1.29
CA THR A 586 6.80 -2.36 0.70
C THR A 586 6.84 -2.38 -0.82
N THR A 587 6.41 -1.29 -1.48
CA THR A 587 6.56 -1.14 -2.94
C THR A 587 8.00 -0.93 -3.41
N HIS A 588 8.94 -0.61 -2.51
CA HIS A 588 10.38 -0.51 -2.80
C HIS A 588 11.12 -1.85 -2.68
N LEU A 589 10.46 -2.89 -2.20
CA LEU A 589 11.01 -4.25 -2.09
C LEU A 589 10.89 -4.95 -3.45
N GLU A 590 12.03 -5.17 -4.12
CA GLU A 590 12.04 -5.51 -5.55
C GLU A 590 11.41 -6.89 -5.84
N ASN A 591 11.42 -7.83 -4.88
CA ASN A 591 10.86 -9.18 -5.02
C ASN A 591 9.46 -9.36 -4.40
N ILE A 592 8.82 -8.28 -3.94
CA ILE A 592 7.54 -8.34 -3.24
C ILE A 592 6.43 -7.67 -4.03
N ILE A 593 5.23 -8.25 -3.95
CA ILE A 593 3.95 -7.58 -4.19
C ILE A 593 3.21 -7.52 -2.84
N PRO A 594 2.81 -6.32 -2.36
CA PRO A 594 2.01 -6.20 -1.14
C PRO A 594 0.69 -6.98 -1.26
N ASP A 595 0.39 -7.79 -0.25
CA ASP A 595 -0.86 -8.52 -0.10
C ASP A 595 -1.69 -7.89 1.01
N TRP A 596 -2.88 -7.37 0.65
CA TRP A 596 -3.79 -6.66 1.56
C TRP A 596 -4.77 -7.61 2.26
N ASP A 597 -4.36 -8.86 2.42
CA ASP A 597 -5.11 -9.93 3.06
C ASP A 597 -6.43 -10.26 2.35
N MET A 598 -6.99 -11.38 2.76
CA MET A 598 -8.30 -11.84 2.33
C MET A 598 -9.44 -10.92 2.80
N PHE A 599 -10.59 -11.02 2.15
CA PHE A 599 -11.81 -10.33 2.56
C PHE A 599 -13.06 -11.18 2.30
N GLN A 600 -14.21 -10.72 2.79
CA GLN A 600 -15.50 -11.36 2.52
C GLN A 600 -16.32 -10.56 1.51
N THR A 601 -16.80 -11.23 0.46
CA THR A 601 -17.75 -10.71 -0.52
C THR A 601 -19.17 -10.67 0.03
N SER A 602 -19.47 -11.40 1.09
CA SER A 602 -20.70 -11.24 1.85
C SER A 602 -20.36 -11.26 3.34
N SER A 603 -20.78 -10.21 4.05
CA SER A 603 -20.48 -10.03 5.47
C SER A 603 -21.78 -9.80 6.25
N GLN A 604 -21.74 -10.08 7.54
CA GLN A 604 -22.78 -9.70 8.49
C GLN A 604 -23.01 -8.18 8.54
N ILE A 605 -22.03 -7.38 8.08
CA ILE A 605 -22.08 -5.92 8.02
C ILE A 605 -21.98 -5.48 6.55
N PRO A 606 -23.11 -5.43 5.81
CA PRO A 606 -23.10 -5.38 4.34
C PRO A 606 -22.39 -4.18 3.72
N HIS A 607 -22.38 -3.02 4.40
CA HIS A 607 -21.74 -1.81 3.86
C HIS A 607 -20.21 -1.95 3.74
N TYR A 608 -19.57 -2.81 4.54
CA TYR A 608 -18.12 -3.04 4.46
C TYR A 608 -17.70 -4.00 3.35
N THR A 609 -18.62 -4.78 2.78
CA THR A 609 -18.33 -5.67 1.64
C THR A 609 -17.78 -4.89 0.45
N SER A 610 -18.54 -3.91 -0.05
CA SER A 610 -18.15 -3.15 -1.24
C SER A 610 -16.97 -2.21 -0.95
N TYR A 611 -16.87 -1.72 0.29
CA TYR A 611 -15.74 -0.94 0.79
C TYR A 611 -14.43 -1.71 0.70
N HIS A 612 -14.40 -2.96 1.18
CA HIS A 612 -13.21 -3.81 1.14
C HIS A 612 -12.92 -4.37 -0.25
N ALA A 613 -13.95 -4.60 -1.08
CA ALA A 613 -13.78 -4.94 -2.49
C ALA A 613 -13.12 -3.79 -3.26
N ALA A 614 -13.58 -2.55 -3.09
CA ALA A 614 -12.97 -1.37 -3.70
C ALA A 614 -11.50 -1.21 -3.30
N ALA A 615 -11.17 -1.42 -2.03
CA ALA A 615 -9.79 -1.39 -1.55
C ALA A 615 -8.92 -2.46 -2.22
N ARG A 616 -9.45 -3.67 -2.40
CA ARG A 616 -8.72 -4.80 -3.02
C ARG A 616 -8.54 -4.64 -4.52
N ALA A 617 -9.44 -3.93 -5.20
CA ALA A 617 -9.22 -3.51 -6.59
C ALA A 617 -7.98 -2.58 -6.75
N LEU A 618 -7.59 -1.91 -5.66
CA LEU A 618 -6.46 -0.97 -5.61
C LEU A 618 -5.22 -1.54 -4.92
N SER A 619 -5.27 -2.75 -4.34
CA SER A 619 -4.16 -3.34 -3.59
C SER A 619 -2.96 -3.67 -4.48
N GLY A 620 -3.22 -3.92 -5.77
CA GLY A 620 -2.27 -4.43 -6.74
C GLY A 620 -1.72 -5.83 -6.40
N GLY A 621 -2.20 -6.48 -5.35
CA GLY A 621 -1.78 -7.80 -4.89
C GLY A 621 -2.68 -8.94 -5.35
N LEU A 622 -2.54 -10.09 -4.68
CA LEU A 622 -3.47 -11.21 -4.80
C LEU A 622 -4.86 -10.78 -4.33
N LEU A 623 -5.89 -11.32 -4.99
CA LEU A 623 -7.27 -11.18 -4.52
C LEU A 623 -7.71 -12.48 -3.86
N SER A 624 -7.71 -12.49 -2.53
CA SER A 624 -8.21 -13.61 -1.74
C SER A 624 -9.57 -13.33 -1.12
N ILE A 625 -10.50 -14.26 -1.29
CA ILE A 625 -11.79 -14.28 -0.59
C ILE A 625 -11.77 -15.33 0.52
N THR A 626 -12.60 -15.15 1.53
CA THR A 626 -12.72 -16.05 2.69
C THR A 626 -14.17 -16.10 3.20
N ASP A 627 -15.09 -16.10 2.25
CA ASP A 627 -16.52 -16.12 2.50
C ASP A 627 -16.94 -17.36 3.28
N THR A 628 -17.77 -17.17 4.30
CA THR A 628 -18.48 -18.25 4.96
C THR A 628 -19.35 -18.98 3.93
N PRO A 629 -19.41 -20.33 3.95
CA PRO A 629 -20.27 -21.07 3.04
C PRO A 629 -21.72 -20.56 3.07
N SER A 630 -22.36 -20.55 1.89
CA SER A 630 -23.69 -20.02 1.62
C SER A 630 -23.84 -18.50 1.77
N HIS A 631 -22.74 -17.78 2.01
CA HIS A 631 -22.71 -16.32 2.12
C HIS A 631 -21.69 -15.78 1.12
N HIS A 632 -22.13 -15.68 -0.13
CA HIS A 632 -21.32 -15.17 -1.24
C HIS A 632 -22.06 -14.06 -1.98
N ASP A 633 -21.32 -13.08 -2.51
CA ASP A 633 -21.86 -12.09 -3.44
C ASP A 633 -21.12 -12.17 -4.80
N PRO A 634 -21.65 -12.95 -5.77
CA PRO A 634 -21.08 -13.04 -7.11
C PRO A 634 -21.02 -11.69 -7.83
N SER A 635 -21.88 -10.73 -7.47
CA SER A 635 -21.86 -9.41 -8.08
C SER A 635 -20.56 -8.68 -7.75
N ILE A 636 -20.04 -8.80 -6.53
CA ILE A 636 -18.76 -8.22 -6.12
C ILE A 636 -17.60 -8.82 -6.89
N ILE A 637 -17.54 -10.15 -7.02
CA ILE A 637 -16.52 -10.85 -7.82
C ILE A 637 -16.57 -10.38 -9.28
N SER A 638 -17.76 -10.25 -9.84
CA SER A 638 -17.95 -9.79 -11.21
C SER A 638 -17.42 -8.37 -11.44
N ARG A 639 -17.39 -7.51 -10.42
CA ARG A 639 -16.84 -6.15 -10.51
C ARG A 639 -15.32 -6.11 -10.36
N LEU A 640 -14.72 -7.11 -9.71
CA LEU A 640 -13.27 -7.24 -9.47
C LEU A 640 -12.53 -8.00 -10.58
N SER A 641 -13.26 -8.69 -11.44
CA SER A 641 -12.68 -9.66 -12.36
C SER A 641 -13.37 -9.69 -13.72
N CYS A 642 -12.76 -10.37 -14.69
CA CYS A 642 -13.38 -10.71 -15.96
C CYS A 642 -13.24 -12.18 -16.27
N THR A 643 -14.31 -12.78 -16.77
CA THR A 643 -14.29 -14.16 -17.27
C THR A 643 -13.73 -14.17 -18.70
N PRO A 644 -12.70 -14.96 -19.01
CA PRO A 644 -12.19 -15.11 -20.37
C PRO A 644 -13.29 -15.55 -21.34
N PHE A 645 -13.28 -14.99 -22.55
CA PHE A 645 -14.22 -15.39 -23.61
C PHE A 645 -13.92 -16.82 -24.07
N GLN A 646 -14.95 -17.68 -24.12
CA GLN A 646 -14.86 -19.01 -24.71
C GLN A 646 -15.54 -19.01 -26.09
N PRO A 647 -14.81 -19.19 -27.21
CA PRO A 647 -15.35 -19.07 -28.57
C PRO A 647 -16.40 -20.12 -28.94
N SER A 648 -16.46 -21.25 -28.24
CA SER A 648 -17.45 -22.31 -28.46
C SER A 648 -17.76 -23.02 -27.15
N PRO A 649 -18.67 -22.48 -26.32
CA PRO A 649 -19.09 -23.15 -25.10
C PRO A 649 -19.91 -24.39 -25.48
N SER A 650 -19.29 -25.57 -25.38
CA SER A 650 -20.06 -26.82 -25.31
C SER A 650 -20.86 -26.82 -24.00
N PRO A 651 -22.08 -27.38 -23.94
CA PRO A 651 -22.76 -27.64 -22.66
C PRO A 651 -21.96 -28.54 -21.71
N SER A 652 -20.87 -29.16 -22.17
CA SER A 652 -19.89 -29.91 -21.36
C SER A 652 -18.60 -29.15 -21.06
N SER A 653 -18.52 -27.85 -21.36
CA SER A 653 -17.30 -27.05 -21.14
C SER A 653 -17.16 -26.69 -19.66
N THR A 654 -15.96 -26.89 -19.12
CA THR A 654 -15.62 -26.49 -17.75
C THR A 654 -15.67 -24.97 -17.61
N PRO A 655 -16.27 -24.44 -16.51
CA PRO A 655 -16.28 -23.01 -16.23
C PRO A 655 -14.87 -22.43 -16.27
N SER A 656 -14.69 -21.28 -16.92
CA SER A 656 -13.42 -20.57 -16.90
C SER A 656 -13.29 -19.78 -15.60
N PRO A 657 -12.21 -19.98 -14.81
CA PRO A 657 -11.92 -19.11 -13.69
C PRO A 657 -11.83 -17.65 -14.13
N PRO A 658 -12.30 -16.71 -13.29
CA PRO A 658 -12.18 -15.29 -13.59
C PRO A 658 -10.71 -14.82 -13.45
N LEU A 659 -10.34 -13.84 -14.27
CA LEU A 659 -9.08 -13.11 -14.17
C LEU A 659 -9.27 -11.81 -13.42
N ILE A 660 -8.40 -11.51 -12.46
CA ILE A 660 -8.52 -10.34 -11.59
C ILE A 660 -8.03 -9.07 -12.29
N LEU A 661 -8.81 -7.99 -12.17
CA LEU A 661 -8.43 -6.65 -12.61
C LEU A 661 -7.46 -6.03 -11.61
N ARG A 662 -6.21 -5.78 -12.02
CA ARG A 662 -5.17 -5.27 -11.14
C ARG A 662 -4.63 -3.89 -11.50
N THR A 663 -4.31 -3.14 -10.45
CA THR A 663 -3.56 -1.88 -10.50
C THR A 663 -2.16 -2.09 -9.93
N HIS A 664 -1.29 -1.08 -10.02
CA HIS A 664 -0.13 -1.05 -9.15
C HIS A 664 -0.60 -0.98 -7.68
N PRO A 665 0.20 -1.42 -6.70
CA PRO A 665 -0.19 -1.26 -5.29
C PRO A 665 -0.40 0.21 -4.94
N ALA A 666 -1.61 0.55 -4.50
CA ALA A 666 -1.95 1.91 -4.13
C ALA A 666 -1.24 2.38 -2.86
N LYS A 667 -0.99 3.68 -2.79
CA LYS A 667 -0.42 4.38 -1.63
C LYS A 667 -1.33 5.54 -1.23
N SER A 668 -1.32 5.92 0.04
CA SER A 668 -2.04 7.14 0.46
C SER A 668 -1.41 8.37 -0.21
N THR A 669 -2.22 9.38 -0.55
CA THR A 669 -1.68 10.62 -1.15
C THR A 669 -1.01 11.53 -0.14
N SER A 670 -1.29 11.31 1.15
CA SER A 670 -0.68 12.02 2.27
C SER A 670 -0.54 11.06 3.45
N VAL A 671 0.66 11.01 4.03
CA VAL A 671 1.03 10.09 5.11
C VAL A 671 0.93 10.70 6.50
N TYR A 672 0.78 12.02 6.62
CA TYR A 672 0.86 12.73 7.90
C TYR A 672 -0.45 12.70 8.69
N PRO A 673 -1.64 12.87 8.07
CA PRO A 673 -2.90 12.72 8.78
C PRO A 673 -3.10 11.29 9.27
N SER A 674 -3.64 11.14 10.48
CA SER A 674 -3.93 9.84 11.08
C SER A 674 -5.23 9.24 10.52
N SER A 675 -5.52 7.99 10.86
CA SER A 675 -6.80 7.33 10.55
C SER A 675 -8.03 8.00 11.17
N HIS A 676 -7.84 8.86 12.17
CA HIS A 676 -8.90 9.61 12.85
C HIS A 676 -9.02 11.06 12.36
N SER A 677 -8.27 11.47 11.34
CA SER A 677 -8.33 12.83 10.81
C SER A 677 -9.56 13.01 9.93
N HIS A 678 -10.39 14.02 10.18
CA HIS A 678 -11.68 14.27 9.49
C HIS A 678 -11.52 14.62 8.01
N ARG A 679 -11.20 13.60 7.22
CA ARG A 679 -10.89 13.67 5.80
C ARG A 679 -11.13 12.33 5.11
N ILE A 680 -11.33 12.37 3.80
CA ILE A 680 -11.33 11.22 2.92
C ILE A 680 -9.90 10.67 2.82
N LEU A 681 -9.74 9.36 3.04
CA LEU A 681 -8.51 8.65 2.72
C LEU A 681 -8.42 8.51 1.20
N LYS A 682 -7.46 9.21 0.60
CA LYS A 682 -7.21 9.19 -0.85
C LYS A 682 -6.06 8.24 -1.17
N LEU A 683 -6.31 7.27 -2.03
CA LEU A 683 -5.37 6.24 -2.47
C LEU A 683 -5.05 6.42 -3.95
N ARG A 684 -3.78 6.67 -4.27
CA ARG A 684 -3.33 6.89 -5.65
C ARG A 684 -2.70 5.63 -6.21
N THR A 685 -3.10 5.27 -7.42
CA THR A 685 -2.47 4.20 -8.21
C THR A 685 -2.63 4.45 -9.71
N SER A 686 -2.17 3.49 -10.51
CA SER A 686 -2.47 3.40 -11.93
C SER A 686 -2.68 1.96 -12.37
N THR A 687 -3.36 1.78 -13.50
CA THR A 687 -3.49 0.47 -14.14
C THR A 687 -2.13 -0.08 -14.56
N LEU A 688 -1.91 -1.39 -14.40
CA LEU A 688 -0.59 -2.01 -14.61
C LEU A 688 -0.04 -1.84 -16.04
N LYS A 689 -0.90 -1.82 -17.05
CA LYS A 689 -0.50 -1.80 -18.47
C LYS A 689 -0.68 -0.44 -19.13
N THR A 690 -1.84 0.15 -18.96
CA THR A 690 -2.20 1.42 -19.60
C THR A 690 -1.69 2.64 -18.81
N ASN A 691 -1.24 2.44 -17.56
CA ASN A 691 -0.79 3.49 -16.66
C ASN A 691 -1.80 4.63 -16.47
N ILE A 692 -3.09 4.34 -16.68
CA ILE A 692 -4.21 5.26 -16.46
C ILE A 692 -4.30 5.51 -14.96
N LYS A 693 -4.42 6.79 -14.57
CA LYS A 693 -4.42 7.17 -13.15
C LYS A 693 -5.77 6.87 -12.51
N VAL A 694 -5.70 6.29 -11.32
CA VAL A 694 -6.85 5.89 -10.52
C VAL A 694 -6.70 6.47 -9.12
N LEU A 695 -7.79 7.02 -8.60
CA LEU A 695 -7.88 7.58 -7.26
C LEU A 695 -9.01 6.87 -6.50
N GLY A 696 -8.64 6.07 -5.50
CA GLY A 696 -9.58 5.51 -4.53
C GLY A 696 -9.86 6.51 -3.41
N LEU A 697 -11.10 6.59 -2.99
CA LEU A 697 -11.59 7.50 -1.97
C LEU A 697 -12.36 6.69 -0.93
N PHE A 698 -12.00 6.82 0.35
CA PHE A 698 -12.59 6.03 1.42
C PHE A 698 -12.94 6.94 2.60
N ASN A 699 -14.18 6.88 3.06
CA ASN A 699 -14.54 7.43 4.36
C ASN A 699 -13.96 6.51 5.45
N THR A 700 -13.10 7.05 6.30
CA THR A 700 -12.47 6.32 7.41
C THR A 700 -13.10 6.63 8.77
N PHE A 701 -14.09 7.52 8.80
CA PHE A 701 -14.82 7.85 10.02
C PHE A 701 -15.86 6.80 10.34
N SER A 702 -15.94 6.46 11.62
CA SER A 702 -16.90 5.50 12.17
C SER A 702 -18.33 6.05 12.27
N SER A 703 -18.55 7.31 11.91
CA SER A 703 -19.89 7.92 11.95
C SER A 703 -19.96 9.14 11.05
N GLY A 704 -21.04 9.25 10.28
CA GLY A 704 -21.36 10.42 9.47
C GLY A 704 -20.73 10.44 8.09
N SER A 705 -21.21 11.36 7.25
CA SER A 705 -20.65 11.60 5.91
C SER A 705 -19.46 12.56 5.96
N ILE A 706 -18.54 12.41 5.02
CA ILE A 706 -17.45 13.35 4.78
C ILE A 706 -17.60 13.91 3.37
N THR A 707 -17.52 15.23 3.25
CA THR A 707 -17.50 15.92 1.96
C THR A 707 -16.16 16.61 1.76
N GLU A 708 -15.52 16.37 0.62
CA GLU A 708 -14.30 17.07 0.21
C GLU A 708 -14.36 17.56 -1.22
N ILE A 709 -13.57 18.60 -1.49
CA ILE A 709 -13.25 19.04 -2.84
C ILE A 709 -11.98 18.30 -3.30
N ILE A 710 -12.06 17.62 -4.43
CA ILE A 710 -10.97 16.85 -5.05
C ILE A 710 -10.63 17.47 -6.41
N GLY A 711 -9.34 17.50 -6.77
CA GLY A 711 -8.87 18.08 -8.04
C GLY A 711 -8.01 17.12 -8.84
N LEU A 712 -7.70 17.47 -10.10
CA LEU A 712 -6.79 16.69 -10.95
C LEU A 712 -5.38 16.53 -10.34
N GLU A 713 -4.95 17.46 -9.50
CA GLU A 713 -3.70 17.36 -8.73
C GLU A 713 -3.64 16.14 -7.80
N ASP A 714 -4.79 15.60 -7.37
CA ASP A 714 -4.83 14.37 -6.57
C ASP A 714 -4.44 13.14 -7.42
N PHE A 715 -4.54 13.20 -8.76
CA PHE A 715 -4.10 12.14 -9.69
C PHE A 715 -2.67 12.37 -10.17
N PHE A 716 -2.34 13.62 -10.48
CA PHE A 716 -1.10 14.03 -11.12
C PHE A 716 -0.32 14.99 -10.21
N PRO A 717 0.37 14.49 -9.18
CA PRO A 717 1.19 15.34 -8.33
C PRO A 717 2.25 16.08 -9.17
N LEU A 718 2.56 17.33 -8.82
CA LEU A 718 3.65 18.06 -9.45
C LEU A 718 4.98 17.35 -9.12
N SER A 719 5.55 16.65 -10.09
CA SER A 719 6.92 16.13 -9.98
C SER A 719 7.90 17.28 -10.17
N HIS A 720 8.73 17.55 -9.15
CA HIS A 720 9.77 18.56 -9.21
C HIS A 720 11.00 18.14 -10.02
N SER A 721 11.04 16.89 -10.47
CA SER A 721 12.11 16.38 -11.30
C SER A 721 11.61 16.23 -12.74
N SER A 722 12.27 16.97 -13.63
CA SER A 722 12.25 16.79 -15.07
C SER A 722 12.96 15.50 -15.51
N SER A 723 12.94 14.41 -14.71
CA SER A 723 13.76 13.21 -14.94
C SER A 723 13.03 12.04 -15.58
N PHE A 724 11.71 12.09 -15.80
CA PHE A 724 11.02 11.08 -16.62
C PHE A 724 11.44 11.08 -18.10
N HIS A 725 12.25 12.07 -18.54
CA HIS A 725 12.66 12.24 -19.94
C HIS A 725 14.15 12.07 -20.25
N LYS A 726 15.03 11.73 -19.32
CA LYS A 726 16.48 11.64 -19.64
C LYS A 726 16.92 10.40 -20.43
N ASN A 727 16.04 9.43 -20.71
CA ASN A 727 16.40 8.19 -21.42
C ASN A 727 15.70 7.96 -22.77
N LYS A 728 15.32 9.03 -23.50
CA LYS A 728 15.04 8.95 -24.94
C LYS A 728 15.76 10.07 -25.68
N LYS A 729 17.03 9.87 -26.00
CA LYS A 729 17.66 10.52 -27.15
C LYS A 729 17.04 9.90 -28.40
N ASP A 730 15.90 10.41 -28.83
CA ASP A 730 15.52 10.57 -30.23
C ASP A 730 14.11 11.18 -30.32
N THR A 731 14.01 12.24 -31.13
CA THR A 731 12.84 13.08 -31.49
C THR A 731 12.49 14.27 -30.58
N THR A 732 12.94 15.47 -30.99
CA THR A 732 12.45 16.84 -30.72
C THR A 732 11.73 17.10 -29.39
N GLU A 733 12.50 17.54 -28.39
CA GLU A 733 12.09 17.87 -27.01
C GLU A 733 11.03 19.00 -26.92
N GLU A 734 10.95 19.93 -27.89
CA GLU A 734 9.91 20.98 -27.88
C GLU A 734 8.49 20.46 -28.19
N HIS A 735 8.34 19.35 -28.93
CA HIS A 735 7.01 18.87 -29.31
C HIS A 735 6.31 18.03 -28.22
N GLN A 736 7.05 17.44 -27.28
CA GLN A 736 6.48 16.67 -26.17
C GLN A 736 6.05 17.55 -24.98
N GLU A 737 6.81 18.60 -24.65
CA GLU A 737 6.43 19.59 -23.63
C GLU A 737 5.16 20.38 -24.00
N ILE A 738 4.92 20.59 -25.30
CA ILE A 738 3.69 21.22 -25.80
C ILE A 738 2.50 20.25 -25.70
N GLN A 739 2.72 18.94 -25.91
CA GLN A 739 1.67 17.92 -25.81
C GLN A 739 1.14 17.71 -24.38
N GLU A 740 1.99 17.69 -23.35
CA GLU A 740 1.53 17.49 -21.96
C GLU A 740 0.69 18.66 -21.41
N LYS A 741 0.92 19.88 -21.91
CA LYS A 741 0.16 21.09 -21.53
C LYS A 741 -1.23 21.15 -22.16
N GLU A 742 -1.52 20.38 -23.20
CA GLU A 742 -2.84 20.36 -23.87
C GLU A 742 -3.70 19.15 -23.48
N ASN A 743 -3.21 18.26 -22.60
CA ASN A 743 -3.93 17.05 -22.22
C ASN A 743 -5.22 17.36 -21.45
N GLN A 744 -6.33 16.84 -21.95
CA GLN A 744 -7.65 16.84 -21.32
C GLN A 744 -7.97 15.47 -20.73
N TYR A 745 -8.69 15.46 -19.62
CA TYR A 745 -9.13 14.25 -18.95
C TYR A 745 -10.63 14.29 -18.63
N ILE A 746 -11.28 13.14 -18.70
CA ILE A 746 -12.59 12.91 -18.11
C ILE A 746 -12.39 12.04 -16.86
N LEU A 747 -13.03 12.43 -15.77
CA LEU A 747 -13.13 11.62 -14.56
C LEU A 747 -14.35 10.72 -14.67
N HIS A 748 -14.13 9.40 -14.56
CA HIS A 748 -15.18 8.40 -14.51
C HIS A 748 -15.33 7.86 -13.09
N SER A 749 -16.55 7.90 -12.55
CA SER A 749 -16.90 7.27 -11.26
C SER A 749 -17.23 5.79 -11.45
N SER A 750 -16.60 4.95 -10.64
CA SER A 750 -16.88 3.50 -10.64
C SER A 750 -18.18 3.15 -9.92
N SER A 751 -18.59 3.95 -8.93
CA SER A 751 -19.77 3.64 -8.12
C SER A 751 -21.08 3.79 -8.92
N ASN A 752 -21.20 4.82 -9.76
CA ASN A 752 -22.43 5.14 -10.50
C ASN A 752 -22.23 5.34 -12.02
N ASN A 753 -21.00 5.23 -12.54
CA ASN A 753 -20.66 5.45 -13.95
C ASN A 753 -20.85 6.88 -14.46
N ASN A 754 -21.02 7.86 -13.57
CA ASN A 754 -21.05 9.27 -13.96
C ASN A 754 -19.68 9.70 -14.51
N ILE A 755 -19.72 10.67 -15.44
CA ILE A 755 -18.53 11.23 -16.08
C ILE A 755 -18.48 12.74 -15.89
N SER A 756 -17.27 13.29 -15.74
CA SER A 756 -17.04 14.72 -15.78
C SER A 756 -17.11 15.27 -17.22
N PRO A 757 -17.38 16.58 -17.40
CA PRO A 757 -16.89 17.29 -18.57
C PRO A 757 -15.36 17.16 -18.73
N PRO A 758 -14.80 17.36 -19.93
CA PRO A 758 -13.35 17.39 -20.12
C PRO A 758 -12.68 18.48 -19.28
N ILE A 759 -11.66 18.08 -18.52
CA ILE A 759 -10.87 18.96 -17.66
C ILE A 759 -9.46 19.07 -18.24
N PHE A 760 -9.01 20.29 -18.50
CA PHE A 760 -7.64 20.53 -18.95
C PHE A 760 -6.65 20.39 -17.79
N LEU A 761 -5.52 19.73 -18.03
CA LEU A 761 -4.44 19.66 -17.04
C LEU A 761 -3.86 21.04 -16.72
N THR A 762 -3.92 22.00 -17.66
CA THR A 762 -3.54 23.41 -17.45
C THR A 762 -4.53 24.19 -16.58
N ALA A 763 -5.76 23.69 -16.41
CA ALA A 763 -6.72 24.25 -15.47
C ALA A 763 -6.47 23.77 -14.02
N ARG A 764 -5.40 23.01 -13.76
CA ARG A 764 -5.01 22.55 -12.41
C ARG A 764 -5.01 23.71 -11.41
N GLY A 765 -5.56 23.46 -10.23
CA GLY A 765 -5.68 24.47 -9.17
C GLY A 765 -6.83 25.46 -9.40
N THR A 766 -7.39 25.59 -10.61
CA THR A 766 -8.60 26.40 -10.84
C THR A 766 -9.87 25.64 -10.44
N ASP A 767 -10.96 26.35 -10.24
CA ASP A 767 -12.24 25.75 -9.85
C ASP A 767 -12.79 24.80 -10.93
N ALA A 768 -12.48 25.08 -12.20
CA ALA A 768 -12.86 24.23 -13.34
C ALA A 768 -12.22 22.83 -13.33
N SER A 769 -11.24 22.58 -12.45
CA SER A 769 -10.56 21.28 -12.30
C SER A 769 -10.96 20.49 -11.07
N LYS A 770 -11.96 20.99 -10.31
CA LYS A 770 -12.34 20.46 -9.00
C LYS A 770 -13.71 19.78 -9.06
N CYS A 771 -13.93 18.80 -8.16
CA CYS A 771 -15.16 18.06 -7.98
C CYS A 771 -15.49 17.96 -6.50
N LEU A 772 -16.78 17.97 -6.16
CA LEU A 772 -17.27 17.73 -4.80
C LEU A 772 -17.61 16.24 -4.66
N ILE A 773 -17.06 15.59 -3.64
CA ILE A 773 -17.35 14.20 -3.30
C ILE A 773 -17.86 14.14 -1.87
N THR A 774 -19.04 13.55 -1.71
CA THR A 774 -19.62 13.19 -0.40
C THR A 774 -19.61 11.67 -0.26
N LEU A 775 -18.97 11.15 0.78
CA LEU A 775 -18.99 9.73 1.11
C LEU A 775 -19.75 9.53 2.43
N PRO A 776 -20.79 8.66 2.48
CA PRO A 776 -21.43 8.29 3.73
C PRO A 776 -20.46 7.50 4.63
N GLU A 777 -20.87 7.17 5.85
CA GLU A 777 -20.13 6.25 6.71
C GLU A 777 -19.84 4.95 5.95
N SER A 778 -18.58 4.47 6.03
CA SER A 778 -18.11 3.32 5.25
C SER A 778 -18.29 3.46 3.72
N GLY A 779 -18.45 4.70 3.25
CA GLY A 779 -18.57 5.03 1.84
C GLY A 779 -17.22 5.01 1.13
N TRP A 780 -17.26 4.70 -0.16
CA TRP A 780 -16.10 4.67 -1.02
C TRP A 780 -16.45 5.15 -2.44
N GLU A 781 -15.43 5.58 -3.17
CA GLU A 781 -15.51 5.85 -4.61
C GLU A 781 -14.16 5.52 -5.27
N ILE A 782 -14.17 5.12 -6.54
CA ILE A 782 -12.97 5.00 -7.37
C ILE A 782 -13.15 5.88 -8.60
N LEU A 783 -12.30 6.89 -8.71
CA LEU A 783 -12.27 7.78 -9.87
C LEU A 783 -11.14 7.37 -10.81
N THR A 784 -11.44 7.31 -12.11
CA THR A 784 -10.44 7.04 -13.16
C THR A 784 -10.27 8.28 -14.03
N ALA A 785 -9.03 8.76 -14.20
CA ALA A 785 -8.73 9.89 -15.07
C ALA A 785 -8.44 9.40 -16.50
N CYS A 786 -9.48 9.35 -17.31
CA CYS A 786 -9.44 8.90 -18.71
C CYS A 786 -8.93 10.01 -19.63
N PRO A 787 -7.83 9.78 -20.38
CA PRO A 787 -7.35 10.75 -21.37
C PRO A 787 -8.39 10.97 -22.48
N VAL A 788 -8.54 12.22 -22.89
CA VAL A 788 -9.33 12.62 -24.06
C VAL A 788 -8.43 12.71 -25.27
N TYR A 789 -8.84 12.09 -26.37
CA TYR A 789 -8.15 12.05 -27.64
C TYR A 789 -8.94 12.85 -28.68
N THR A 790 -8.23 13.55 -29.57
CA THR A 790 -8.83 14.35 -30.64
C THR A 790 -8.37 13.81 -31.99
N ILE A 791 -9.33 13.41 -32.85
CA ILE A 791 -9.05 13.03 -34.23
C ILE A 791 -9.31 14.25 -35.14
N PRO A 792 -8.30 14.71 -35.90
CA PRO A 792 -8.51 15.76 -36.88
C PRO A 792 -9.43 15.27 -38.00
N PRO A 793 -10.23 16.15 -38.61
CA PRO A 793 -11.11 15.76 -39.71
C PRO A 793 -10.29 15.23 -40.90
N PRO A 794 -10.83 14.27 -41.67
CA PRO A 794 -10.15 13.77 -42.86
C PRO A 794 -9.87 14.93 -43.83
N LEU A 795 -8.62 15.02 -44.32
CA LEU A 795 -8.24 15.99 -45.35
C LEU A 795 -9.19 15.82 -46.56
N PRO A 796 -9.70 16.91 -47.15
CA PRO A 796 -10.51 16.80 -48.35
C PRO A 796 -9.74 16.01 -49.41
N ALA A 797 -10.38 15.01 -50.01
CA ALA A 797 -9.80 14.34 -51.18
C ALA A 797 -9.44 15.42 -52.19
N SER A 798 -8.17 15.51 -52.57
CA SER A 798 -7.72 16.43 -53.62
C SER A 798 -8.53 16.16 -54.88
N SER A 799 -9.54 16.97 -55.13
CA SER A 799 -10.31 16.91 -56.37
C SER A 799 -9.40 17.37 -57.51
N LEU A 800 -9.50 16.62 -58.60
CA LEU A 800 -8.90 16.92 -59.89
C LEU A 800 -9.01 18.41 -60.27
N PRO A 801 -8.04 18.97 -61.00
CA PRO A 801 -8.04 20.38 -61.36
C PRO A 801 -9.16 20.62 -62.38
N ASN A 802 -10.24 21.27 -61.94
CA ASN A 802 -11.10 22.20 -62.67
C ASN A 802 -12.51 22.21 -62.08
N LEU A 803 -12.76 23.09 -61.11
CA LEU A 803 -14.06 23.75 -60.92
C LEU A 803 -13.90 24.92 -59.92
N HIS A 804 -14.56 26.04 -60.23
CA HIS A 804 -14.45 27.34 -59.58
C HIS A 804 -14.72 27.32 -58.06
N PRO A 805 -14.10 28.23 -57.28
CA PRO A 805 -14.24 28.25 -55.82
C PRO A 805 -15.56 28.93 -55.41
N THR A 806 -16.53 28.15 -54.96
CA THR A 806 -17.59 28.63 -54.06
C THR A 806 -17.09 28.52 -52.62
N THR A 807 -16.88 29.67 -51.99
CA THR A 807 -16.49 29.82 -50.58
C THR A 807 -17.62 29.41 -49.65
N THR A 808 -17.66 28.13 -49.29
CA THR A 808 -18.22 27.64 -48.03
C THR A 808 -17.32 26.52 -47.55
N THR A 809 -16.26 26.87 -46.84
CA THR A 809 -15.46 25.92 -46.07
C THR A 809 -16.27 25.49 -44.83
N THR A 810 -17.14 24.50 -44.99
CA THR A 810 -17.61 23.72 -43.84
C THR A 810 -16.44 22.86 -43.37
N THR A 811 -15.59 23.42 -42.51
CA THR A 811 -14.58 22.64 -41.78
C THR A 811 -15.33 21.71 -40.83
N THR A 812 -15.31 20.41 -41.13
CA THR A 812 -15.85 19.39 -40.23
C THR A 812 -15.16 19.56 -38.86
N PRO A 813 -15.91 19.70 -37.75
CA PRO A 813 -15.30 19.85 -36.44
C PRO A 813 -14.49 18.59 -36.08
N PRO A 814 -13.39 18.72 -35.32
CA PRO A 814 -12.64 17.58 -34.83
C PRO A 814 -13.52 16.72 -33.90
N ILE A 815 -13.27 15.41 -33.90
CA ILE A 815 -13.98 14.47 -33.02
C ILE A 815 -13.12 14.23 -31.78
N THR A 816 -13.67 14.49 -30.60
CA THR A 816 -13.04 14.19 -29.31
C THR A 816 -13.69 12.96 -28.68
N PHE A 817 -12.89 12.04 -28.15
CA PHE A 817 -13.39 10.84 -27.47
C PHE A 817 -12.47 10.43 -26.32
N ALA A 818 -12.99 9.71 -25.32
CA ALA A 818 -12.22 9.12 -24.24
C ALA A 818 -12.52 7.63 -24.12
N ILE A 819 -11.52 6.83 -23.76
CA ILE A 819 -11.70 5.39 -23.55
C ILE A 819 -11.92 5.15 -22.05
N LEU A 820 -13.17 4.84 -21.67
CA LEU A 820 -13.54 4.57 -20.28
C LEU A 820 -13.14 3.15 -19.82
N GLY A 821 -12.94 2.24 -20.78
CA GLY A 821 -12.62 0.84 -20.52
C GLY A 821 -13.87 0.00 -20.19
N LEU A 822 -13.74 -0.94 -19.25
CA LEU A 822 -14.76 -1.86 -18.79
C LEU A 822 -15.70 -1.19 -17.79
N LEU A 823 -16.92 -0.89 -18.23
CA LEU A 823 -17.95 -0.33 -17.37
C LEU A 823 -18.39 -1.34 -16.29
N HIS A 824 -18.95 -0.83 -15.19
CA HIS A 824 -19.42 -1.59 -14.03
C HIS A 824 -18.32 -2.34 -13.23
N LYS A 825 -17.04 -2.15 -13.54
CA LYS A 825 -15.92 -2.67 -12.75
C LYS A 825 -15.48 -1.67 -11.69
N PHE A 826 -14.84 -2.15 -10.61
CA PHE A 826 -14.21 -1.26 -9.62
C PHE A 826 -13.13 -0.37 -10.24
N VAL A 827 -12.37 -0.93 -11.19
CA VAL A 827 -11.41 -0.18 -12.02
C VAL A 827 -11.82 -0.35 -13.47
N GLY A 828 -12.33 0.73 -14.07
CA GLY A 828 -12.87 0.71 -15.43
C GLY A 828 -11.79 0.61 -16.49
N ALA A 829 -10.65 1.26 -16.30
CA ALA A 829 -9.54 1.19 -17.25
C ALA A 829 -8.93 -0.22 -17.33
N ALA A 830 -8.68 -0.71 -18.55
CA ALA A 830 -8.23 -2.09 -18.79
C ALA A 830 -6.91 -2.40 -18.05
N ALA A 831 -6.95 -3.48 -17.26
CA ALA A 831 -5.86 -3.95 -16.41
C ALA A 831 -5.18 -5.24 -16.89
N PHE A 832 -5.64 -5.83 -18.00
CA PHE A 832 -5.22 -7.19 -18.39
C PHE A 832 -4.04 -7.25 -19.36
N TRP A 833 -3.33 -8.38 -19.28
CA TRP A 833 -2.40 -8.89 -20.29
C TRP A 833 -2.96 -10.19 -20.87
N GLU A 834 -3.12 -10.28 -22.19
CA GLU A 834 -2.85 -11.51 -22.95
C GLU A 834 -2.74 -11.15 -24.44
N TYR A 835 -1.55 -11.34 -25.02
CA TYR A 835 -1.33 -11.38 -26.47
C TYR A 835 -1.09 -12.84 -26.82
N GLU A 836 -2.10 -13.50 -27.38
CA GLU A 836 -1.87 -14.72 -28.16
C GLU A 836 -1.89 -14.32 -29.65
N GLY A 837 -0.71 -14.32 -30.25
CA GLY A 837 -0.56 -14.11 -31.68
C GLY A 837 -1.16 -15.26 -32.47
N GLY A 838 -1.98 -14.91 -33.47
CA GLY A 838 -2.21 -15.79 -34.62
C GLY A 838 -3.66 -16.14 -34.97
N ARG A 839 -4.57 -15.16 -35.05
CA ARG A 839 -5.62 -15.07 -36.09
C ARG A 839 -6.42 -13.77 -35.95
N GLU A 840 -6.72 -13.18 -37.10
CA GLU A 840 -7.48 -11.94 -37.25
C GLU A 840 -8.87 -11.99 -36.58
N GLY A 841 -9.25 -10.86 -35.97
CA GLY A 841 -10.63 -10.36 -36.00
C GLY A 841 -11.53 -10.65 -34.81
N GLY A 842 -11.77 -9.62 -33.97
CA GLY A 842 -12.84 -9.63 -32.97
C GLY A 842 -12.87 -8.34 -32.16
N VAL A 843 -13.53 -7.32 -32.70
CA VAL A 843 -13.70 -5.99 -32.11
C VAL A 843 -14.47 -6.06 -30.78
N TRP A 844 -13.89 -5.49 -29.72
CA TRP A 844 -14.57 -5.27 -28.43
C TRP A 844 -15.69 -4.24 -28.59
N GLY A 845 -16.83 -4.49 -27.95
CA GLY A 845 -17.94 -3.55 -27.90
C GLY A 845 -17.52 -2.26 -27.21
N PHE A 846 -17.23 -1.23 -28.00
CA PHE A 846 -17.06 0.13 -27.51
C PHE A 846 -18.44 0.66 -27.15
N GLY A 847 -18.68 0.89 -25.85
CA GLY A 847 -19.65 1.90 -25.45
C GLY A 847 -19.08 3.26 -25.81
N CYS A 848 -19.35 3.74 -27.03
CA CYS A 848 -19.21 5.16 -27.33
C CYS A 848 -20.35 5.88 -26.61
N VAL A 849 -20.01 6.80 -25.71
CA VAL A 849 -20.90 7.90 -25.33
C VAL A 849 -20.39 9.14 -26.05
#